data_AF-A0A2T0VN89-F1
#
_entry.id   AF-A0A2T0VN89-F1
#
_cell.length_a   1.000
_cell.length_b   1.000
_cell.length_c   1.000
_cell.angle_alpha   90.00
_cell.angle_beta   90.00
_cell.angle_gamma   90.00
#
_symmetry.space_group_name_H-M   'P 1'
#
loop_
_entity.id
_entity.type
_entity.pdbx_description
1 polymer ?
#
loop_
_entity_poly.entity_id
_entity_poly.type
_entity_poly.pdbx_seq_one_letter_code
_entity_poly.pdbx_strand_id
1 'polypeptide(L)'
;MALTTPGEWLDRIRALPRPASGRLRIMNVCGGHERTITHAGLRKVLPDYLELIPGPGCPVCVCPEEDIHAAVALSLTDDVIVATFGDMVRVPCNAPRREPRSLQAARALGGQVVPVASPGEVLALARQHPGKQVVFFAAGFETTTAPIAALLSRTDLPDNLLLLLSARQTWPAIAHLLEDGAPGFDALIAPGHVATIMGAEQWRFVPEAHGLPTAVAGFTPGLILAGLHAVLRQALDRAPRLDNAYPQCVTAAGNRRAQALIAALFEVTDAEWRGIGPLPDSGYGCTATLAERDARRHFPEVFEAAYARRGEMPPGCDCAEVVLGRIRPPQCRLYGSACRPESPVGPCMVSDEGACRIWWSHGVRPTQDAPAGRIAATLVDAAPGETAPIERAPIERAPDQEARRWVLAGVVQGVGFRPFVQRLASRLDLAGQVRNSGGKVVIEAQGSAEGLAAFERALIEEAPRRASPRIARRETLEGEQIPSFETRPSAARPSAARPFVIQQSDDQGEQAGPVHLPLDTPVCPDCLAEMHDPRDRHYRYPFTHCDQCGPRYSVIERLPYDRARTSLAAFPLCPACRREYADPENRRFHAQSIGCPQCGPRLTFVEGVVEGFVEGVVEGERTLTDPEEALAGAIAALDAGRIVAVKGVGGYHLMADAGCPAAVATLRERKHRPHKPLAVMFPWHGEDSLDTVREHARLDPVSAEALRADERPVVLVPLLPGHGLADGIAPGLDEVGVLQPYAPLHHLLLEALGRPLVATSANLAGEPIITDPEVAEARLARVADAFLHHDRPILHPVDDGVRRPIAGRARPLRPGRGSSPLELELPWRLPRAVLAVGAQQKSTVCLAWEARLVLSPHIGELSALRTQQAFARQIETLAGLYGVRPELVLHDAHRGYHSTRWARDSGLACREVAHHHAHAAALCGEHGRFREPTLVFTWDGTGLGPDGTLWGGEALLGRPGHWQHHASFAPFALPGGEAAIREPWRLATTLGWQSGLEEPVVEGTGEELALLRAAWKRRLNAPACSAVGRLFDAAAALLVPIPRVSHEAQAAMRLEALAEDDGEPLELPHRRDPDGVLRCDWRPLIRHLHDARLAPERRAADFHATLVRVLRRQAGAARDATGVETLGLTGGVFQNRRLTEAAVAALEEDGFRVLLHERLPCNDAAISVGQVMECLARLSRQEEV
;
A
#
# COMPACT_ATOMS: atom_id res chain seq x y z
N MET A 1 32.14 18.39 10.57
CA MET A 1 31.42 19.29 11.49
C MET A 1 30.23 18.53 12.04
N ALA A 2 30.20 18.25 13.35
CA ALA A 2 29.10 17.53 13.99
C ALA A 2 27.78 18.28 13.76
N LEU A 3 26.73 17.55 13.35
CA LEU A 3 25.40 18.13 13.12
C LEU A 3 24.80 18.49 14.48
N THR A 4 24.80 19.78 14.81
CA THR A 4 24.19 20.33 16.03
C THR A 4 22.70 19.94 16.09
N THR A 5 22.27 19.37 17.21
CA THR A 5 20.90 18.89 17.42
C THR A 5 19.91 20.06 17.57
N PRO A 6 18.59 19.82 17.36
CA PRO A 6 17.57 20.86 17.59
C PRO A 6 17.57 21.40 19.03
N GLY A 7 17.86 20.55 20.02
CA GLY A 7 17.92 20.95 21.43
C GLY A 7 19.06 21.94 21.71
N GLU A 8 20.25 21.66 21.17
CA GLU A 8 21.40 22.55 21.30
C GLU A 8 21.15 23.91 20.63
N TRP A 9 20.48 23.94 19.47
CA TRP A 9 20.08 25.20 18.84
C TRP A 9 19.07 25.99 19.68
N LEU A 10 18.09 25.29 20.29
CA LEU A 10 17.13 25.93 21.18
C LEU A 10 17.80 26.51 22.43
N ASP A 11 18.77 25.79 23.01
CA ASP A 11 19.54 26.27 24.16
C ASP A 11 20.39 27.48 23.79
N ARG A 12 21.00 27.49 22.60
CA ARG A 12 21.70 28.67 22.05
C ARG A 12 20.77 29.86 21.89
N ILE A 13 19.56 29.68 21.36
CA ILE A 13 18.55 30.75 21.25
C ILE A 13 18.17 31.27 22.64
N ARG A 14 17.96 30.38 23.62
CA ARG A 14 17.59 30.75 24.99
C ARG A 14 18.71 31.47 25.74
N ALA A 15 19.97 31.19 25.39
CA ALA A 15 21.12 31.87 25.96
C ALA A 15 21.31 33.31 25.44
N LEU A 16 20.67 33.66 24.32
CA LEU A 16 20.71 35.02 23.78
C LEU A 16 19.78 35.96 24.57
N PRO A 17 20.20 37.22 24.83
CA PRO A 17 19.37 38.18 25.54
C PRO A 17 18.13 38.58 24.73
N ARG A 18 17.08 39.03 25.42
CA ARG A 18 15.90 39.63 24.79
C ARG A 18 16.31 40.91 24.04
N PRO A 19 15.85 41.12 22.79
CA PRO A 19 16.09 42.37 22.05
C PRO A 19 15.49 43.60 22.76
N ALA A 20 16.12 44.76 22.60
CA ALA A 20 15.66 46.02 23.19
C ALA A 20 14.25 46.46 22.70
N SER A 21 13.81 45.97 21.54
CA SER A 21 12.46 46.17 21.00
C SER A 21 11.36 45.43 21.79
N GLY A 22 11.73 44.53 22.72
CA GLY A 22 10.80 43.77 23.55
C GLY A 22 10.15 42.55 22.87
N ARG A 23 9.95 42.60 21.55
CA ARG A 23 9.43 41.50 20.71
C ARG A 23 10.14 41.50 19.36
N LEU A 24 10.32 40.30 18.78
CA LEU A 24 10.89 40.10 17.46
C LEU A 24 9.96 39.19 16.65
N ARG A 25 9.34 39.76 15.62
CA ARG A 25 8.44 39.08 14.69
C ARG A 25 9.22 38.57 13.50
N ILE A 26 9.21 37.26 13.29
CA ILE A 26 9.99 36.59 12.25
C ILE A 26 9.00 35.98 11.26
N MET A 27 9.03 36.42 10.01
CA MET A 27 8.21 35.84 8.95
C MET A 27 8.92 34.64 8.31
N ASN A 28 8.23 33.50 8.20
CA ASN A 28 8.71 32.34 7.45
C ASN A 28 8.02 32.25 6.09
N VAL A 29 8.77 32.43 5.00
CA VAL A 29 8.26 32.51 3.63
C VAL A 29 8.26 31.12 2.98
N CYS A 30 7.56 30.18 3.61
CA CYS A 30 7.40 28.81 3.11
C CYS A 30 6.30 28.06 3.88
N GLY A 31 5.37 27.42 3.18
CA GLY A 31 4.38 26.54 3.80
C GLY A 31 5.02 25.28 4.43
N GLY A 32 6.09 24.76 3.82
CA GLY A 32 6.90 23.67 4.39
C GLY A 32 7.58 24.04 5.73
N HIS A 33 8.09 25.28 5.87
CA HIS A 33 8.58 25.76 7.17
C HIS A 33 7.44 25.88 8.18
N GLU A 34 6.31 26.46 7.78
CA GLU A 34 5.14 26.61 8.63
C GLU A 34 4.63 25.27 9.19
N ARG A 35 4.63 24.25 8.33
CA ARG A 35 4.29 22.87 8.70
C ARG A 35 5.26 22.33 9.76
N THR A 36 6.57 22.44 9.54
CA THR A 36 7.57 21.97 10.51
C THR A 36 7.50 22.74 11.83
N ILE A 37 7.34 24.06 11.79
CA ILE A 37 7.21 24.92 12.98
C ILE A 37 6.02 24.47 13.83
N THR A 38 4.87 24.24 13.20
CA THR A 38 3.64 23.83 13.89
C THR A 38 3.74 22.41 14.41
N HIS A 39 4.22 21.48 13.59
CA HIS A 39 4.33 20.06 13.92
C HIS A 39 5.31 19.79 15.07
N ALA A 40 6.47 20.43 15.04
CA ALA A 40 7.47 20.34 16.11
C ALA A 40 7.11 21.17 17.35
N GLY A 41 5.97 21.90 17.33
CA GLY A 41 5.55 22.72 18.45
C GLY A 41 6.51 23.88 18.77
N LEU A 42 7.28 24.37 17.79
CA LEU A 42 8.36 25.35 18.03
C LEU A 42 7.85 26.62 18.70
N ARG A 43 6.65 27.08 18.31
CA ARG A 43 5.99 28.26 18.91
C ARG A 43 5.76 28.15 20.42
N LYS A 44 5.69 26.93 20.98
CA LYS A 44 5.51 26.71 22.43
C LYS A 44 6.82 26.64 23.20
N VAL A 45 7.93 26.34 22.53
CA VAL A 45 9.23 26.10 23.17
C VAL A 45 10.22 27.25 22.99
N LEU A 46 9.99 28.10 21.99
CA LEU A 46 10.73 29.34 21.77
C LEU A 46 10.44 30.36 22.88
N PRO A 47 11.39 31.29 23.15
CA PRO A 47 11.14 32.41 24.05
C PRO A 47 9.88 33.21 23.68
N ASP A 48 9.18 33.72 24.68
CA ASP A 48 7.91 34.46 24.57
C ASP A 48 7.98 35.73 23.72
N TYR A 49 9.18 36.29 23.57
CA TYR A 49 9.47 37.48 22.76
C TYR A 49 9.71 37.17 21.28
N LEU A 50 9.83 35.90 20.88
CA LEU A 50 9.95 35.50 19.47
C LEU A 50 8.58 35.10 18.92
N GLU A 51 8.11 35.83 17.92
CA GLU A 51 6.85 35.55 17.24
C GLU A 51 7.09 35.06 15.82
N LEU A 52 6.57 33.88 15.46
CA LEU A 52 6.68 33.32 14.12
C LEU A 52 5.41 33.58 13.31
N ILE A 53 5.54 34.30 12.19
CA ILE A 53 4.46 34.73 11.29
C ILE A 53 4.53 33.91 9.99
N PRO A 54 3.46 33.21 9.60
CA PRO A 54 3.42 32.54 8.29
C PRO A 54 3.38 33.59 7.17
N GLY A 55 4.28 33.47 6.19
CA GLY A 55 4.30 34.30 4.99
C GLY A 55 3.70 33.61 3.76
N PRO A 56 3.68 34.31 2.60
CA PRO A 56 3.20 33.77 1.33
C PRO A 56 4.17 32.70 0.81
N GLY A 57 3.88 31.43 1.09
CA GLY A 57 4.78 30.32 0.78
C GLY A 57 4.11 29.05 0.28
N CYS A 58 2.82 29.12 -0.09
CA CYS A 58 2.08 28.00 -0.66
C CYS A 58 1.47 28.43 -2.01
N PRO A 59 1.86 27.81 -3.13
CA PRO A 59 1.42 28.23 -4.46
C PRO A 59 -0.10 28.06 -4.66
N VAL A 60 -0.69 27.09 -3.95
CA VAL A 60 -2.13 26.84 -3.93
C VAL A 60 -2.90 28.01 -3.31
N CYS A 61 -2.35 28.64 -2.27
CA CYS A 61 -2.99 29.76 -1.58
C CYS A 61 -3.08 31.02 -2.43
N VAL A 62 -2.15 31.19 -3.37
CA VAL A 62 -1.97 32.41 -4.17
C VAL A 62 -2.36 32.25 -5.64
N CYS A 63 -2.68 31.03 -6.07
CA CYS A 63 -3.15 30.74 -7.42
C CYS A 63 -4.44 31.54 -7.72
N PRO A 64 -4.47 32.33 -8.82
CA PRO A 64 -5.62 33.18 -9.13
C PRO A 64 -6.90 32.39 -9.36
N GLU A 65 -8.02 33.06 -9.14
CA GLU A 65 -9.33 32.45 -9.25
C GLU A 65 -9.71 32.20 -10.71
N GLU A 66 -9.31 33.10 -11.60
CA GLU A 66 -9.51 33.01 -13.04
C GLU A 66 -8.82 31.78 -13.67
N ASP A 67 -7.61 31.43 -13.22
CA ASP A 67 -6.90 30.24 -13.73
C ASP A 67 -7.62 28.96 -13.29
N ILE A 68 -8.22 28.95 -12.08
CA ILE A 68 -9.05 27.83 -11.60
C ILE A 68 -10.36 27.75 -12.39
N HIS A 69 -11.00 28.88 -12.66
CA HIS A 69 -12.20 28.94 -13.51
C HIS A 69 -11.93 28.38 -14.90
N ALA A 70 -10.83 28.80 -15.54
CA ALA A 70 -10.45 28.31 -16.84
C ALA A 70 -10.16 26.81 -16.81
N ALA A 71 -9.42 26.31 -15.81
CA ALA A 71 -9.16 24.88 -15.66
C ALA A 71 -10.46 24.06 -15.46
N VAL A 72 -11.40 24.57 -14.67
CA VAL A 72 -12.73 23.94 -14.47
C VAL A 72 -13.50 23.88 -15.78
N ALA A 73 -13.58 24.99 -16.52
CA ALA A 73 -14.27 25.05 -17.81
C ALA A 73 -13.63 24.09 -18.83
N LEU A 74 -12.29 24.09 -18.95
CA LEU A 74 -11.56 23.18 -19.83
C LEU A 74 -11.84 21.70 -19.49
N SER A 75 -11.94 21.36 -18.21
CA SER A 75 -12.18 19.97 -17.80
C SER A 75 -13.56 19.43 -18.21
N LEU A 76 -14.52 20.31 -18.51
CA LEU A 76 -15.86 19.94 -18.95
C LEU A 76 -15.98 19.84 -20.48
N THR A 77 -14.93 20.16 -21.22
CA THR A 77 -14.87 19.98 -22.67
C THR A 77 -14.57 18.51 -23.00
N ASP A 78 -15.37 17.89 -23.86
CA ASP A 78 -15.32 16.44 -24.13
C ASP A 78 -13.94 15.93 -24.59
N ASP A 79 -13.19 16.75 -25.34
CA ASP A 79 -11.89 16.39 -25.93
C ASP A 79 -10.68 16.89 -25.13
N VAL A 80 -10.88 17.38 -23.90
CA VAL A 80 -9.81 17.92 -23.05
C VAL A 80 -9.68 17.12 -21.76
N ILE A 81 -8.44 16.79 -21.39
CA ILE A 81 -8.08 16.25 -20.08
C ILE A 81 -7.29 17.32 -19.33
N VAL A 82 -7.76 17.74 -18.17
CA VAL A 82 -7.01 18.67 -17.30
C VAL A 82 -6.19 17.86 -16.29
N ALA A 83 -4.87 17.91 -16.43
CA ALA A 83 -3.93 17.34 -15.48
C ALA A 83 -3.45 18.42 -14.50
N THR A 84 -3.42 18.14 -13.19
CA THR A 84 -2.91 19.10 -12.20
C THR A 84 -2.38 18.41 -10.95
N PHE A 85 -1.58 19.10 -10.14
CA PHE A 85 -1.13 18.54 -8.86
C PHE A 85 -2.30 18.31 -7.90
N GLY A 86 -2.23 17.25 -7.09
CA GLY A 86 -3.37 16.78 -6.28
C GLY A 86 -4.08 17.84 -5.44
N ASP A 87 -3.32 18.76 -4.83
CA ASP A 87 -3.88 19.84 -4.01
C ASP A 87 -4.77 20.79 -4.83
N MET A 88 -4.41 21.05 -6.10
CA MET A 88 -5.13 21.96 -6.99
C MET A 88 -6.54 21.46 -7.35
N VAL A 89 -6.77 20.15 -7.28
CA VAL A 89 -8.08 19.54 -7.62
C VAL A 89 -9.20 20.08 -6.73
N ARG A 90 -8.88 20.43 -5.49
CA ARG A 90 -9.88 20.80 -4.47
C ARG A 90 -9.98 22.30 -4.24
N VAL A 91 -9.21 23.10 -4.98
CA VAL A 91 -9.15 24.55 -4.75
C VAL A 91 -10.46 25.19 -5.20
N PRO A 92 -11.13 25.93 -4.31
CA PRO A 92 -12.41 26.54 -4.64
C PRO A 92 -12.21 27.81 -5.49
N CYS A 93 -13.13 28.04 -6.41
CA CYS A 93 -13.42 29.32 -7.05
C CYS A 93 -14.88 29.73 -6.79
N ASN A 94 -15.17 31.02 -6.86
CA ASN A 94 -16.49 31.58 -6.69
C ASN A 94 -17.30 31.36 -7.97
N ALA A 95 -18.30 30.48 -7.93
CA ALA A 95 -19.20 30.27 -9.08
C ALA A 95 -20.67 30.29 -8.62
N PRO A 96 -21.63 30.59 -9.52
CA PRO A 96 -23.06 30.37 -9.25
C PRO A 96 -23.34 28.96 -8.71
N ARG A 97 -24.42 28.78 -7.93
CA ARG A 97 -24.73 27.49 -7.27
C ARG A 97 -24.89 26.29 -8.23
N ARG A 98 -25.13 26.54 -9.51
CA ARG A 98 -25.34 25.51 -10.55
C ARG A 98 -24.07 25.15 -11.31
N GLU A 99 -22.96 25.83 -11.04
CA GLU A 99 -21.67 25.59 -11.70
C GLU A 99 -20.68 24.94 -10.73
N PRO A 100 -19.79 24.07 -11.22
CA PRO A 100 -18.75 23.49 -10.38
C PRO A 100 -17.79 24.57 -9.88
N ARG A 101 -17.53 24.56 -8.58
CA ARG A 101 -16.65 25.52 -7.89
C ARG A 101 -15.21 25.02 -7.70
N SER A 102 -14.88 23.85 -8.25
CA SER A 102 -13.55 23.26 -8.18
C SER A 102 -13.41 22.18 -9.24
N LEU A 103 -12.18 21.78 -9.55
CA LEU A 103 -11.91 20.65 -10.45
C LEU A 103 -12.49 19.33 -9.89
N GLN A 104 -12.55 19.16 -8.57
CA GLN A 104 -13.22 18.04 -7.92
C GLN A 104 -14.72 18.03 -8.24
N ALA A 105 -15.38 19.18 -8.17
CA ALA A 105 -16.80 19.31 -8.50
C ALA A 105 -17.03 19.10 -10.01
N ALA A 106 -16.14 19.60 -10.87
CA ALA A 106 -16.23 19.39 -12.31
C ALA A 106 -16.10 17.90 -12.66
N ARG A 107 -15.17 17.18 -12.03
CA ARG A 107 -15.02 15.73 -12.18
C ARG A 107 -16.28 14.97 -11.76
N ALA A 108 -16.95 15.40 -10.69
CA ALA A 108 -18.21 14.80 -10.26
C ALA A 108 -19.35 15.00 -11.27
N LEU A 109 -19.27 16.04 -12.11
CA LEU A 109 -20.20 16.33 -13.20
C LEU A 109 -19.80 15.67 -14.54
N GLY A 110 -18.80 14.79 -14.54
CA GLY A 110 -18.31 14.10 -15.73
C GLY A 110 -17.08 14.73 -16.39
N GLY A 111 -16.55 15.82 -15.83
CA GLY A 111 -15.33 16.45 -16.34
C GLY A 111 -14.09 15.55 -16.20
N GLN A 112 -13.15 15.70 -17.13
CA GLN A 112 -11.93 14.91 -17.20
C GLN A 112 -10.78 15.60 -16.46
N VAL A 113 -10.63 15.26 -15.18
CA VAL A 113 -9.56 15.78 -14.32
C VAL A 113 -8.69 14.64 -13.82
N VAL A 114 -7.38 14.73 -14.07
CA VAL A 114 -6.38 13.75 -13.65
C VAL A 114 -5.39 14.37 -12.66
N PRO A 115 -5.39 13.98 -11.37
CA PRO A 115 -4.36 14.41 -10.45
C PRO A 115 -3.03 13.74 -10.79
N VAL A 116 -1.95 14.52 -10.80
CA VAL A 116 -0.57 14.05 -11.04
C VAL A 116 0.33 14.37 -9.85
N ALA A 117 1.34 13.54 -9.61
CA ALA A 117 2.36 13.76 -8.57
C ALA A 117 3.64 14.40 -9.11
N SER A 118 3.87 14.36 -10.43
CA SER A 118 5.05 14.95 -11.07
C SER A 118 4.74 15.39 -12.50
N PRO A 119 5.53 16.33 -13.08
CA PRO A 119 5.42 16.67 -14.50
C PRO A 119 5.60 15.46 -15.43
N GLY A 120 6.37 14.44 -15.03
CA GLY A 120 6.56 13.23 -15.84
C GLY A 120 5.30 12.41 -16.06
N GLU A 121 4.36 12.40 -15.10
CA GLU A 121 3.08 11.70 -15.25
C GLU A 121 2.17 12.36 -16.29
N VAL A 122 2.29 13.69 -16.46
CA VAL A 122 1.56 14.44 -17.50
C VAL A 122 2.02 14.01 -18.89
N LEU A 123 3.32 13.79 -19.07
CA LEU A 123 3.87 13.30 -20.34
C LEU A 123 3.35 11.90 -20.68
N ALA A 124 3.32 11.00 -19.69
CA ALA A 124 2.74 9.67 -19.86
C ALA A 124 1.25 9.74 -20.20
N LEU A 125 0.51 10.62 -19.54
CA LEU A 125 -0.92 10.85 -19.79
C LEU A 125 -1.17 11.36 -21.22
N ALA A 126 -0.39 12.33 -21.70
CA ALA A 126 -0.49 12.83 -23.07
C ALA A 126 -0.23 11.73 -24.11
N ARG A 127 0.75 10.85 -23.87
CA ARG A 127 1.07 9.70 -24.74
C ARG A 127 -0.03 8.64 -24.74
N GLN A 128 -0.68 8.40 -23.61
CA GLN A 128 -1.77 7.44 -23.48
C GLN A 128 -3.06 7.90 -24.17
N HIS A 129 -3.23 9.20 -24.39
CA HIS A 129 -4.44 9.80 -24.96
C HIS A 129 -4.16 10.67 -26.18
N PRO A 130 -3.61 10.13 -27.29
CA PRO A 130 -3.23 10.93 -28.46
C PRO A 130 -4.41 11.63 -29.14
N GLY A 131 -5.64 11.16 -28.92
CA GLY A 131 -6.86 11.75 -29.46
C GLY A 131 -7.49 12.87 -28.61
N LYS A 132 -6.88 13.24 -27.48
CA LYS A 132 -7.39 14.29 -26.58
C LYS A 132 -6.31 15.31 -26.27
N GLN A 133 -6.70 16.57 -26.10
CA GLN A 133 -5.80 17.62 -25.62
C GLN A 133 -5.58 17.45 -24.11
N VAL A 134 -4.34 17.27 -23.69
CA VAL A 134 -3.97 17.20 -22.27
C VAL A 134 -3.44 18.55 -21.83
N VAL A 135 -4.24 19.28 -21.04
CA VAL A 135 -3.87 20.58 -20.48
C VAL A 135 -3.27 20.37 -19.10
N PHE A 136 -1.98 20.67 -18.95
CA PHE A 136 -1.31 20.67 -17.67
C PHE A 136 -1.53 22.00 -16.94
N PHE A 137 -2.47 22.01 -15.99
CA PHE A 137 -2.66 23.14 -15.10
C PHE A 137 -1.63 23.12 -13.98
N ALA A 138 -0.61 23.96 -14.12
CA ALA A 138 0.56 23.98 -13.26
C ALA A 138 0.62 25.26 -12.42
N ALA A 139 0.14 25.18 -11.17
CA ALA A 139 0.38 26.21 -10.15
C ALA A 139 1.66 25.90 -9.37
N GLY A 140 2.49 26.91 -9.12
CA GLY A 140 3.78 26.67 -8.47
C GLY A 140 4.62 27.93 -8.23
N PHE A 141 5.74 27.73 -7.52
CA PHE A 141 6.83 28.69 -7.41
C PHE A 141 8.05 28.19 -8.21
N GLU A 142 9.19 28.86 -8.09
CA GLU A 142 10.41 28.54 -8.85
C GLU A 142 10.86 27.06 -8.72
N THR A 143 10.61 26.44 -7.57
CA THR A 143 10.90 25.01 -7.34
C THR A 143 10.03 24.05 -8.13
N THR A 144 8.82 24.48 -8.48
CA THR A 144 7.89 23.72 -9.31
C THR A 144 8.09 24.08 -10.78
N THR A 145 8.39 25.35 -11.09
CA THR A 145 8.69 25.82 -12.45
C THR A 145 9.92 25.13 -13.03
N ALA A 146 10.97 24.88 -12.24
CA ALA A 146 12.19 24.22 -12.70
C ALA A 146 11.97 22.83 -13.34
N PRO A 147 11.31 21.86 -12.69
CA PRO A 147 11.02 20.57 -13.31
C PRO A 147 9.99 20.65 -14.46
N ILE A 148 9.12 21.66 -14.48
CA ILE A 148 8.22 21.91 -15.63
C ILE A 148 9.03 22.40 -16.83
N ALA A 149 9.96 23.34 -16.64
CA ALA A 149 10.87 23.79 -17.68
C ALA A 149 11.71 22.60 -18.22
N ALA A 150 12.20 21.74 -17.34
CA ALA A 150 12.96 20.55 -17.74
C ALA A 150 12.10 19.53 -18.52
N LEU A 151 10.81 19.41 -18.22
CA LEU A 151 9.89 18.61 -19.03
C LEU A 151 9.72 19.24 -20.41
N LEU A 152 9.45 20.54 -20.47
CA LEU A 152 9.12 21.25 -21.70
C LEU A 152 10.33 21.56 -22.59
N SER A 153 11.56 21.37 -22.09
CA SER A 153 12.78 21.44 -22.90
C SER A 153 13.04 20.16 -23.71
N ARG A 154 12.22 19.12 -23.54
CA ARG A 154 12.37 17.87 -24.28
C ARG A 154 11.97 18.04 -25.75
N THR A 155 12.63 17.30 -26.63
CA THR A 155 12.35 17.28 -28.07
C THR A 155 11.25 16.29 -28.47
N ASP A 156 10.86 15.37 -27.58
CA ASP A 156 9.93 14.26 -27.83
C ASP A 156 8.54 14.46 -27.18
N LEU A 157 8.09 15.72 -27.12
CA LEU A 157 6.81 16.09 -26.51
C LEU A 157 5.64 15.80 -27.46
N PRO A 158 4.62 15.04 -27.04
CA PRO A 158 3.40 14.81 -27.82
C PRO A 158 2.68 16.11 -28.15
N ASP A 159 2.23 16.31 -29.38
CA ASP A 159 1.58 17.57 -29.84
C ASP A 159 0.30 17.94 -29.09
N ASN A 160 -0.36 16.96 -28.48
CA ASN A 160 -1.57 17.15 -27.68
C ASN A 160 -1.30 17.60 -26.23
N LEU A 161 -0.04 17.79 -25.83
CA LEU A 161 0.30 18.34 -24.51
C LEU A 161 0.33 19.87 -24.55
N LEU A 162 -0.56 20.50 -23.77
CA LEU A 162 -0.66 21.94 -23.56
C LEU A 162 -0.37 22.31 -22.11
N LEU A 163 0.04 23.54 -21.87
CA LEU A 163 0.38 24.08 -20.56
C LEU A 163 -0.54 25.25 -20.20
N LEU A 164 -1.20 25.14 -19.05
CA LEU A 164 -1.79 26.28 -18.35
C LEU A 164 -0.89 26.63 -17.16
N LEU A 165 0.05 27.57 -17.38
CA LEU A 165 1.02 27.98 -16.37
C LEU A 165 0.43 29.03 -15.44
N SER A 166 0.36 28.72 -14.14
CA SER A 166 0.00 29.62 -13.03
C SER A 166 1.17 29.70 -12.03
N ALA A 167 2.38 29.92 -12.52
CA ALA A 167 3.58 30.00 -11.70
C ALA A 167 3.86 31.43 -11.21
N ARG A 168 4.39 31.54 -9.98
CA ARG A 168 4.73 32.80 -9.31
C ARG A 168 6.19 32.84 -8.87
N GLN A 169 6.71 34.03 -8.63
CA GLN A 169 7.99 34.24 -7.99
C GLN A 169 7.81 34.53 -6.51
N THR A 170 8.67 33.97 -5.67
CA THR A 170 8.49 34.06 -4.21
C THR A 170 8.94 35.41 -3.65
N TRP A 171 9.99 36.01 -4.22
CA TRP A 171 10.58 37.25 -3.71
C TRP A 171 9.78 38.54 -4.00
N PRO A 172 9.07 38.73 -5.14
CA PRO A 172 8.35 39.98 -5.42
C PRO A 172 7.19 40.23 -4.46
N ALA A 173 6.51 39.17 -4.01
CA ALA A 173 5.49 39.29 -2.97
C ALA A 173 6.07 39.79 -1.63
N ILE A 174 7.31 39.42 -1.31
CA ILE A 174 8.00 39.92 -0.12
C ILE A 174 8.49 41.35 -0.32
N ALA A 175 9.02 41.70 -1.51
CA ALA A 175 9.39 43.07 -1.83
C ALA A 175 8.19 44.03 -1.70
N HIS A 176 7.04 43.64 -2.27
CA HIS A 176 5.80 44.40 -2.14
C HIS A 176 5.37 44.62 -0.68
N LEU A 177 5.41 43.56 0.15
CA LEU A 177 5.13 43.67 1.59
C LEU A 177 6.06 44.64 2.34
N LEU A 178 7.32 44.74 1.89
CA LEU A 178 8.32 45.63 2.49
C LEU A 178 8.17 47.09 2.03
N GLU A 179 7.61 47.32 0.84
CA GLU A 179 7.38 48.65 0.26
C GLU A 179 6.10 49.33 0.79
N ASP A 180 5.11 48.55 1.25
CA ASP A 180 3.82 49.01 1.80
C ASP A 180 3.88 49.74 3.17
N GLY A 181 5.08 50.12 3.64
CA GLY A 181 5.28 51.14 4.69
C GLY A 181 5.34 50.66 6.15
N ALA A 182 4.96 49.41 6.45
CA ALA A 182 5.29 48.73 7.71
C ALA A 182 5.01 47.20 7.60
N PRO A 183 6.02 46.36 7.29
CA PRO A 183 5.81 44.98 6.84
C PRO A 183 5.19 44.02 7.87
N GLY A 184 4.92 44.45 9.11
CA GLY A 184 4.33 43.60 10.14
C GLY A 184 5.30 42.54 10.72
N PHE A 185 6.53 42.46 10.24
CA PHE A 185 7.61 41.60 10.75
C PHE A 185 8.94 42.37 10.83
N ASP A 186 9.86 41.83 11.63
CA ASP A 186 11.14 42.45 11.99
C ASP A 186 12.35 41.63 11.51
N ALA A 187 12.14 40.41 10.99
CA ALA A 187 13.14 39.53 10.41
C ALA A 187 12.52 38.47 9.48
N LEU A 188 13.32 37.87 8.61
CA LEU A 188 12.88 36.96 7.55
C LEU A 188 13.62 35.62 7.57
N ILE A 189 12.85 34.52 7.49
CA ILE A 189 13.35 33.20 7.13
C ILE A 189 12.93 32.87 5.70
N ALA A 190 13.91 32.85 4.81
CA ALA A 190 13.73 32.58 3.38
C ALA A 190 13.68 31.07 3.08
N PRO A 191 12.89 30.65 2.07
CA PRO A 191 12.68 29.26 1.70
C PRO A 191 13.95 28.61 1.13
N GLY A 192 14.49 27.63 1.85
CA GLY A 192 15.66 26.88 1.41
C GLY A 192 15.48 26.17 0.06
N HIS A 193 14.29 25.66 -0.24
CA HIS A 193 14.01 24.96 -1.49
C HIS A 193 14.06 25.91 -2.70
N VAL A 194 13.51 27.13 -2.58
CA VAL A 194 13.60 28.15 -3.65
C VAL A 194 15.04 28.60 -3.81
N ALA A 195 15.75 28.85 -2.70
CA ALA A 195 17.15 29.24 -2.73
C ALA A 195 18.07 28.14 -3.30
N THR A 196 17.70 26.86 -3.24
CA THR A 196 18.42 25.80 -3.96
C THR A 196 18.32 25.98 -5.48
N ILE A 197 17.20 26.50 -6.00
CA ILE A 197 17.01 26.77 -7.43
C ILE A 197 17.58 28.13 -7.81
N MET A 198 17.15 29.21 -7.15
CA MET A 198 17.46 30.60 -7.51
C MET A 198 18.72 31.16 -6.86
N GLY A 199 19.24 30.48 -5.84
CA GLY A 199 20.38 30.93 -5.05
C GLY A 199 19.96 31.70 -3.81
N ALA A 200 20.83 31.68 -2.79
CA ALA A 200 20.63 32.50 -1.60
C ALA A 200 20.62 34.01 -1.96
N GLU A 201 21.40 34.40 -2.97
CA GLU A 201 21.62 35.81 -3.35
C GLU A 201 20.35 36.54 -3.79
N GLN A 202 19.33 35.80 -4.24
CA GLN A 202 18.01 36.35 -4.55
C GLN A 202 17.38 37.09 -3.36
N TRP A 203 17.78 36.76 -2.12
CA TRP A 203 17.25 37.35 -0.88
C TRP A 203 18.12 38.48 -0.33
N ARG A 204 19.20 38.86 -1.02
CA ARG A 204 20.17 39.88 -0.57
C ARG A 204 19.53 41.27 -0.42
N PHE A 205 18.50 41.59 -1.20
CA PHE A 205 17.82 42.87 -1.14
C PHE A 205 17.15 43.14 0.22
N VAL A 206 16.75 42.11 0.95
CA VAL A 206 16.05 42.26 2.24
C VAL A 206 16.95 42.92 3.31
N PRO A 207 18.17 42.41 3.59
CA PRO A 207 19.08 43.11 4.49
C PRO A 207 19.69 44.39 3.88
N GLU A 208 20.00 44.42 2.58
CA GLU A 208 20.71 45.56 1.97
C GLU A 208 19.80 46.78 1.71
N ALA A 209 18.58 46.57 1.23
CA ALA A 209 17.66 47.66 0.87
C ALA A 209 16.70 48.01 2.03
N HIS A 210 16.34 47.04 2.87
CA HIS A 210 15.35 47.24 3.95
C HIS A 210 15.93 47.08 5.37
N GLY A 211 17.21 46.73 5.51
CA GLY A 211 17.88 46.65 6.81
C GLY A 211 17.36 45.54 7.73
N LEU A 212 16.72 44.49 7.18
CA LEU A 212 16.10 43.43 7.98
C LEU A 212 16.98 42.17 8.10
N PRO A 213 17.14 41.61 9.31
CA PRO A 213 17.79 40.32 9.52
C PRO A 213 17.20 39.20 8.66
N THR A 214 18.03 38.48 7.92
CA THR A 214 17.58 37.48 6.95
C THR A 214 18.43 36.21 6.99
N ALA A 215 17.77 35.05 6.99
CA ALA A 215 18.46 33.76 6.84
C ALA A 215 17.68 32.80 5.94
N VAL A 216 18.41 32.06 5.10
CA VAL A 216 17.86 30.92 4.35
C VAL A 216 17.92 29.67 5.22
N ALA A 217 16.78 28.98 5.39
CA ALA A 217 16.70 27.79 6.26
C ALA A 217 16.16 26.54 5.54
N GLY A 218 16.60 25.37 6.00
CA GLY A 218 16.07 24.06 5.58
C GLY A 218 14.77 23.68 6.31
N PHE A 219 14.33 22.43 6.19
CA PHE A 219 12.97 22.01 6.58
C PHE A 219 12.89 21.15 7.83
N THR A 220 14.01 20.83 8.46
CA THR A 220 14.03 20.11 9.74
C THR A 220 13.96 21.09 10.92
N PRO A 221 13.47 20.68 12.09
CA PRO A 221 13.43 21.57 13.26
C PRO A 221 14.79 22.19 13.60
N GLY A 222 15.88 21.42 13.49
CA GLY A 222 17.23 21.91 13.74
C GLY A 222 17.68 22.97 12.74
N LEU A 223 17.38 22.81 11.45
CA LEU A 223 17.76 23.79 10.41
C LEU A 223 16.92 25.08 10.51
N ILE A 224 15.64 24.98 10.89
CA ILE A 224 14.82 26.14 11.17
C ILE A 224 15.35 26.88 12.41
N LEU A 225 15.66 26.18 13.49
CA LEU A 225 16.23 26.79 14.70
C LEU A 225 17.61 27.42 14.43
N ALA A 226 18.44 26.83 13.56
CA ALA A 226 19.68 27.45 13.12
C ALA A 226 19.44 28.80 12.40
N GLY A 227 18.43 28.84 11.51
CA GLY A 227 17.99 30.08 10.85
C GLY A 227 17.45 31.12 11.85
N LEU A 228 16.60 30.69 12.79
CA LEU A 228 16.06 31.56 13.85
C LEU A 228 17.17 32.13 14.75
N HIS A 229 18.14 31.31 15.11
CA HIS A 229 19.32 31.75 15.86
C HIS A 229 20.12 32.79 15.07
N ALA A 230 20.34 32.57 13.77
CA ALA A 230 21.08 33.50 12.91
C ALA A 230 20.40 34.88 12.85
N VAL A 231 19.09 34.94 12.57
CA VAL A 231 18.35 36.21 12.50
C VAL A 231 18.25 36.90 13.86
N LEU A 232 18.12 36.15 14.96
CA LEU A 232 18.12 36.72 16.31
C LEU A 232 19.48 37.35 16.64
N ARG A 233 20.59 36.68 16.31
CA ARG A 233 21.94 37.26 16.47
C ARG A 233 22.09 38.55 15.67
N GLN A 234 21.71 38.54 14.40
CA GLN A 234 21.76 39.73 13.54
C GLN A 234 20.97 40.90 14.12
N ALA A 235 19.77 40.64 14.67
CA ALA A 235 18.94 41.65 15.32
C ALA A 235 19.60 42.23 16.58
N LEU A 236 20.24 41.38 17.39
CA LEU A 236 20.96 41.80 18.61
C LEU A 236 22.24 42.59 18.28
N ASP A 237 22.99 42.14 17.27
CA ASP A 237 24.21 42.78 16.80
C ASP A 237 23.94 44.07 16.01
N ARG A 238 22.67 44.34 15.65
CA ARG A 238 22.25 45.41 14.71
C ARG A 238 23.01 45.36 13.38
N ALA A 239 23.29 44.14 12.92
CA ALA A 239 24.05 43.86 11.71
C ALA A 239 23.24 42.94 10.78
N PRO A 240 22.19 43.47 10.12
CA PRO A 240 21.38 42.71 9.18
C PRO A 240 22.25 42.25 8.00
N ARG A 241 22.16 40.96 7.67
CA ARG A 241 22.89 40.34 6.56
C ARG A 241 22.12 39.12 6.06
N LEU A 242 22.55 38.56 4.94
CA LEU A 242 22.03 37.31 4.42
C LEU A 242 22.87 36.15 4.94
N ASP A 243 22.33 35.34 5.86
CA ASP A 243 22.98 34.10 6.33
C ASP A 243 22.39 32.87 5.63
N ASN A 244 23.24 31.90 5.25
CA ASN A 244 22.79 30.61 4.73
C ASN A 244 22.88 29.54 5.83
N ALA A 245 21.74 29.25 6.48
CA ALA A 245 21.63 28.19 7.48
C ALA A 245 21.29 26.82 6.85
N TYR A 246 21.37 26.69 5.52
CA TYR A 246 21.17 25.45 4.77
C TYR A 246 22.28 25.19 3.71
N PRO A 247 23.57 25.30 4.07
CA PRO A 247 24.69 25.28 3.12
C PRO A 247 24.89 23.93 2.42
N GLN A 248 24.32 22.84 2.94
CA GLN A 248 24.40 21.52 2.32
C GLN A 248 23.63 21.42 1.00
N CYS A 249 22.67 22.31 0.74
CA CYS A 249 21.83 22.28 -0.46
C CYS A 249 21.71 23.64 -1.16
N VAL A 250 22.02 24.74 -0.47
CA VAL A 250 21.90 26.10 -1.01
C VAL A 250 23.28 26.66 -1.26
N THR A 251 23.51 27.13 -2.49
CA THR A 251 24.68 27.92 -2.87
C THR A 251 24.29 29.38 -3.07
N ALA A 252 25.27 30.28 -3.16
CA ALA A 252 25.01 31.69 -3.45
C ALA A 252 24.25 31.86 -4.79
N ALA A 253 24.74 31.22 -5.86
CA ALA A 253 24.18 31.35 -7.21
C ALA A 253 23.00 30.42 -7.52
N GLY A 254 22.70 29.43 -6.67
CA GLY A 254 21.65 28.44 -6.92
C GLY A 254 22.01 27.43 -8.02
N ASN A 255 20.99 26.84 -8.63
CA ASN A 255 21.12 25.87 -9.70
C ASN A 255 21.06 26.57 -11.07
N ARG A 256 22.23 26.87 -11.65
CA ARG A 256 22.34 27.56 -12.94
C ARG A 256 21.66 26.84 -14.11
N ARG A 257 21.65 25.50 -14.11
CA ARG A 257 20.97 24.72 -15.16
C ARG A 257 19.46 24.92 -15.11
N ALA A 258 18.88 24.84 -13.90
CA ALA A 258 17.46 25.07 -13.71
C ALA A 258 17.06 26.51 -14.09
N GLN A 259 17.84 27.51 -13.67
CA GLN A 259 17.62 28.91 -14.03
C GLN A 259 17.68 29.14 -15.55
N ALA A 260 18.66 28.55 -16.23
CA ALA A 260 18.78 28.66 -17.69
C ALA A 260 17.57 28.04 -18.42
N LEU A 261 17.07 26.89 -17.96
CA LEU A 261 15.88 26.26 -18.52
C LEU A 261 14.63 27.10 -18.30
N ILE A 262 14.45 27.64 -17.09
CA ILE A 262 13.33 28.56 -16.79
C ILE A 262 13.41 29.78 -17.71
N ALA A 263 14.56 30.44 -17.81
CA ALA A 263 14.73 31.65 -18.61
C ALA A 263 14.57 31.41 -20.13
N ALA A 264 14.88 30.21 -20.63
CA ALA A 264 14.71 29.87 -22.04
C ALA A 264 13.24 29.68 -22.44
N LEU A 265 12.41 29.18 -21.52
CA LEU A 265 11.05 28.73 -21.79
C LEU A 265 9.97 29.66 -21.21
N PHE A 266 10.31 30.40 -20.16
CA PHE A 266 9.39 31.29 -19.45
C PHE A 266 9.96 32.70 -19.32
N GLU A 267 9.10 33.69 -19.49
CA GLU A 267 9.40 35.09 -19.28
C GLU A 267 8.77 35.60 -17.99
N VAL A 268 9.45 36.53 -17.32
CA VAL A 268 8.91 37.20 -16.13
C VAL A 268 7.83 38.18 -16.58
N THR A 269 6.69 38.15 -15.90
CA THR A 269 5.51 38.97 -16.23
C THR A 269 4.84 39.48 -14.96
N ASP A 270 4.09 40.56 -15.10
CA ASP A 270 3.12 40.98 -14.09
C ASP A 270 2.05 39.91 -13.95
N ALA A 271 1.72 39.55 -12.71
CA ALA A 271 0.79 38.46 -12.47
C ALA A 271 -0.15 38.74 -11.31
N GLU A 272 -1.37 38.23 -11.44
CA GLU A 272 -2.39 38.29 -10.40
C GLU A 272 -2.01 37.34 -9.25
N TRP A 273 -2.17 37.83 -8.03
CA TRP A 273 -2.06 37.03 -6.80
C TRP A 273 -3.40 37.02 -6.10
N ARG A 274 -3.92 35.84 -5.81
CA ARG A 274 -5.26 35.69 -5.25
C ARG A 274 -5.43 36.49 -3.96
N GLY A 275 -6.36 37.44 -3.99
CA GLY A 275 -6.70 38.31 -2.87
C GLY A 275 -5.67 39.40 -2.54
N ILE A 276 -4.57 39.50 -3.28
CA ILE A 276 -3.59 40.60 -3.18
C ILE A 276 -3.74 41.54 -4.39
N GLY A 277 -3.99 40.98 -5.58
CA GLY A 277 -4.10 41.72 -6.85
C GLY A 277 -2.86 41.56 -7.73
N PRO A 278 -2.74 42.37 -8.80
CA PRO A 278 -1.61 42.30 -9.72
C PRO A 278 -0.34 42.79 -9.05
N LEU A 279 0.71 41.95 -9.07
CA LEU A 279 2.04 42.33 -8.61
C LEU A 279 3.02 42.39 -9.79
N PRO A 280 3.81 43.47 -9.91
CA PRO A 280 4.83 43.60 -10.96
C PRO A 280 5.87 42.48 -10.91
N ASP A 281 6.30 42.00 -12.08
CA ASP A 281 7.38 41.02 -12.25
C ASP A 281 7.24 39.76 -11.35
N SER A 282 6.01 39.37 -11.03
CA SER A 282 5.72 38.39 -9.98
C SER A 282 5.29 37.02 -10.48
N GLY A 283 5.12 36.84 -11.79
CA GLY A 283 4.74 35.58 -12.39
C GLY A 283 5.61 35.17 -13.58
N TYR A 284 5.32 33.97 -14.09
CA TYR A 284 5.95 33.43 -15.29
C TYR A 284 4.90 33.28 -16.40
N GLY A 285 5.20 33.86 -17.57
CA GLY A 285 4.49 33.65 -18.84
C GLY A 285 5.27 32.71 -19.76
N CYS A 286 4.61 32.18 -20.80
CA CYS A 286 5.28 31.37 -21.82
C CYS A 286 6.02 32.28 -22.82
N THR A 287 7.28 31.98 -23.14
CA THR A 287 7.99 32.70 -24.21
C THR A 287 7.41 32.34 -25.59
N ALA A 288 7.87 33.05 -26.63
CA ALA A 288 7.54 32.71 -28.02
C ALA A 288 7.87 31.25 -28.41
N THR A 289 8.83 30.60 -27.73
CA THR A 289 9.19 29.19 -27.95
C THR A 289 8.09 28.22 -27.49
N LEU A 290 7.35 28.58 -26.43
CA LEU A 290 6.26 27.77 -25.88
C LEU A 290 4.86 28.28 -26.25
N ALA A 291 4.79 29.28 -27.14
CA ALA A 291 3.53 29.89 -27.54
C ALA A 291 2.52 28.88 -28.10
N GLU A 292 2.96 27.95 -28.95
CA GLU A 292 2.12 26.88 -29.52
C GLU A 292 1.66 25.84 -28.48
N ARG A 293 2.21 25.89 -27.26
CA ARG A 293 1.86 24.99 -26.15
C ARG A 293 1.05 25.70 -25.06
N ASP A 294 0.83 27.01 -25.17
CA ASP A 294 0.07 27.76 -24.18
C ASP A 294 -1.44 27.52 -24.35
N ALA A 295 -2.06 26.88 -23.35
CA ALA A 295 -3.49 26.59 -23.35
C ALA A 295 -4.34 27.86 -23.56
N ARG A 296 -3.84 29.04 -23.17
CA ARG A 296 -4.53 30.32 -23.35
C ARG A 296 -4.74 30.69 -24.80
N ARG A 297 -3.82 30.29 -25.68
CA ARG A 297 -3.93 30.53 -27.13
C ARG A 297 -4.82 29.53 -27.83
N HIS A 298 -4.87 28.29 -27.31
CA HIS A 298 -5.73 27.23 -27.85
C HIS A 298 -7.20 27.40 -27.49
N PHE A 299 -7.50 28.02 -26.35
CA PHE A 299 -8.88 28.18 -25.85
C PHE A 299 -9.23 29.64 -25.47
N PRO A 300 -9.06 30.63 -26.35
CA PRO A 300 -9.16 32.05 -26.00
C PRO A 300 -10.51 32.42 -25.37
N GLU A 301 -11.61 31.85 -25.86
CA GLU A 301 -12.96 32.12 -25.34
C GLU A 301 -13.14 31.68 -23.87
N VAL A 302 -12.49 30.57 -23.47
CA VAL A 302 -12.53 30.08 -22.08
C VAL A 302 -11.82 31.04 -21.15
N PHE A 303 -10.69 31.58 -21.57
CA PHE A 303 -9.89 32.51 -20.76
C PHE A 303 -10.49 33.91 -20.72
N GLU A 304 -11.05 34.42 -21.82
CA GLU A 304 -11.80 35.70 -21.82
C GLU A 304 -12.97 35.67 -20.82
N ALA A 305 -13.74 34.57 -20.81
CA ALA A 305 -14.83 34.39 -19.84
C ALA A 305 -14.32 34.27 -18.39
N ALA A 306 -13.20 33.58 -18.17
CA ALA A 306 -12.61 33.45 -16.83
C ALA A 306 -12.02 34.77 -16.33
N TYR A 307 -11.38 35.56 -17.20
CA TYR A 307 -10.78 36.86 -16.85
C TYR A 307 -11.80 37.94 -16.53
N ALA A 308 -13.04 37.83 -17.02
CA ALA A 308 -14.14 38.72 -16.62
C ALA A 308 -14.44 38.68 -15.10
N ARG A 309 -13.95 37.65 -14.40
CA ARG A 309 -14.18 37.38 -12.97
C ARG A 309 -12.92 37.57 -12.12
N ARG A 310 -11.90 38.23 -12.69
CA ARG A 310 -10.61 38.48 -12.04
C ARG A 310 -10.78 39.25 -10.72
N GLY A 311 -10.03 38.84 -9.71
CA GLY A 311 -10.03 39.48 -8.39
C GLY A 311 -11.23 39.13 -7.50
N GLU A 312 -12.14 38.26 -7.96
CA GLU A 312 -13.17 37.69 -7.09
C GLU A 312 -12.53 36.87 -5.95
N MET A 313 -13.18 36.90 -4.79
CA MET A 313 -12.87 36.04 -3.64
C MET A 313 -14.17 35.49 -3.07
N PRO A 314 -14.18 34.26 -2.53
CA PRO A 314 -15.36 33.70 -1.88
C PRO A 314 -15.89 34.66 -0.79
N PRO A 315 -17.21 34.96 -0.75
CA PRO A 315 -17.76 35.92 0.20
C PRO A 315 -17.38 35.62 1.66
N GLY A 316 -16.78 36.61 2.33
CA GLY A 316 -16.34 36.51 3.72
C GLY A 316 -15.02 35.77 3.94
N CYS A 317 -14.28 35.38 2.90
CA CYS A 317 -12.99 34.72 3.03
C CYS A 317 -11.85 35.70 3.31
N ASP A 318 -11.21 35.58 4.48
CA ASP A 318 -10.05 36.42 4.87
C ASP A 318 -8.69 35.75 4.54
N CYS A 319 -8.62 34.89 3.52
CA CYS A 319 -7.38 34.14 3.19
C CYS A 319 -6.21 35.04 2.78
N ALA A 320 -6.46 36.17 2.11
CA ALA A 320 -5.42 37.13 1.75
C ALA A 320 -4.72 37.70 2.99
N GLU A 321 -5.51 38.09 4.00
CA GLU A 321 -5.00 38.61 5.27
C GLU A 321 -4.17 37.57 6.04
N VAL A 322 -4.52 36.27 5.91
CA VAL A 322 -3.72 35.16 6.46
C VAL A 322 -2.41 34.98 5.70
N VAL A 323 -2.43 35.04 4.37
CA VAL A 323 -1.25 34.88 3.50
C VAL A 323 -0.26 36.03 3.69
N LEU A 324 -0.77 37.25 3.86
CA LEU A 324 0.03 38.46 4.15
C LEU A 324 0.50 38.53 5.61
N GLY A 325 0.13 37.56 6.46
CA GLY A 325 0.53 37.52 7.86
C GLY A 325 -0.11 38.60 8.76
N ARG A 326 -1.15 39.29 8.27
CA ARG A 326 -1.88 40.35 9.00
C ARG A 326 -2.78 39.76 10.09
N ILE A 327 -3.36 38.58 9.83
CA ILE A 327 -4.13 37.80 10.81
C ILE A 327 -3.66 36.35 10.86
N ARG A 328 -3.88 35.68 11.99
CA ARG A 328 -3.66 34.24 12.15
C ARG A 328 -4.90 33.46 11.69
N PRO A 329 -4.76 32.18 11.31
CA PRO A 329 -5.89 31.38 10.86
C PRO A 329 -7.13 31.42 11.79
N PRO A 330 -7.02 31.31 13.13
CA PRO A 330 -8.18 31.36 14.02
C PRO A 330 -8.90 32.71 14.10
N GLN A 331 -8.31 33.78 13.57
CA GLN A 331 -8.89 35.12 13.50
C GLN A 331 -9.71 35.33 12.21
N CYS A 332 -9.60 34.44 11.22
CA CYS A 332 -10.44 34.44 10.02
C CYS A 332 -11.86 34.01 10.37
N ARG A 333 -12.87 34.76 9.89
CA ARG A 333 -14.28 34.55 10.27
C ARG A 333 -14.84 33.18 9.84
N LEU A 334 -14.29 32.60 8.77
CA LEU A 334 -14.73 31.32 8.23
C LEU A 334 -13.93 30.13 8.77
N TYR A 335 -12.78 30.36 9.40
CA TYR A 335 -11.87 29.30 9.83
C TYR A 335 -12.56 28.38 10.84
N GLY A 336 -12.66 27.09 10.53
CA GLY A 336 -13.25 26.08 11.42
C GLY A 336 -14.77 26.16 11.60
N SER A 337 -15.41 27.22 11.09
CA SER A 337 -16.86 27.36 11.00
C SER A 337 -17.32 26.80 9.64
N ALA A 338 -17.45 27.65 8.63
CA ALA A 338 -17.85 27.28 7.27
C ALA A 338 -16.69 26.77 6.41
N CYS A 339 -15.48 27.29 6.63
CA CYS A 339 -14.26 26.85 5.95
C CYS A 339 -13.58 25.76 6.78
N ARG A 340 -13.77 24.51 6.37
CA ARG A 340 -13.20 23.32 6.99
C ARG A 340 -12.45 22.52 5.93
N PRO A 341 -11.55 21.60 6.31
CA PRO A 341 -10.85 20.83 5.29
C PRO A 341 -11.76 19.97 4.44
N GLU A 342 -12.90 19.50 4.95
CA GLU A 342 -13.87 18.71 4.17
C GLU A 342 -14.68 19.59 3.21
N SER A 343 -14.87 20.87 3.58
CA SER A 343 -15.60 21.88 2.82
C SER A 343 -14.80 23.20 2.75
N PRO A 344 -13.67 23.22 2.02
CA PRO A 344 -12.82 24.40 2.00
C PRO A 344 -13.52 25.52 1.24
N VAL A 345 -13.70 26.67 1.91
CA VAL A 345 -14.20 27.89 1.27
C VAL A 345 -13.04 28.72 0.74
N GLY A 346 -11.93 28.78 1.48
CA GLY A 346 -10.72 29.49 1.09
C GLY A 346 -9.56 28.54 0.75
N PRO A 347 -8.63 28.94 -0.14
CA PRO A 347 -7.57 28.07 -0.62
C PRO A 347 -6.57 27.66 0.46
N CYS A 348 -6.37 28.49 1.50
CA CYS A 348 -5.46 28.18 2.61
C CYS A 348 -5.88 26.95 3.45
N MET A 349 -7.11 26.46 3.29
CA MET A 349 -7.64 25.28 3.97
C MET A 349 -7.50 23.99 3.13
N VAL A 350 -6.98 24.10 1.90
CA VAL A 350 -6.91 22.99 0.94
C VAL A 350 -5.58 22.23 1.05
N SER A 351 -4.47 22.91 0.77
CA SER A 351 -3.13 22.31 0.72
C SER A 351 -2.59 22.00 2.11
N ASP A 352 -1.81 20.93 2.25
CA ASP A 352 -1.07 20.60 3.47
C ASP A 352 0.09 21.57 3.76
N GLU A 353 0.38 22.48 2.83
CA GLU A 353 1.27 23.64 3.01
C GLU A 353 0.50 24.94 3.31
N GLY A 354 -0.84 24.91 3.27
CA GLY A 354 -1.70 26.05 3.58
C GLY A 354 -1.76 26.33 5.08
N ALA A 355 -1.52 27.57 5.48
CA ALA A 355 -1.47 27.96 6.89
C ALA A 355 -2.75 27.58 7.67
N CYS A 356 -3.94 27.72 7.08
CA CYS A 356 -5.18 27.34 7.75
C CYS A 356 -5.30 25.82 7.92
N ARG A 357 -5.00 25.03 6.89
CA ARG A 357 -5.01 23.57 6.96
C ARG A 357 -4.01 23.05 8.00
N ILE A 358 -2.79 23.59 8.01
CA ILE A 358 -1.74 23.23 8.98
C ILE A 358 -2.23 23.45 10.40
N TRP A 359 -2.77 24.64 10.71
CA TRP A 359 -3.20 24.98 12.07
C TRP A 359 -4.41 24.13 12.50
N TRP A 360 -5.34 23.84 11.59
CA TRP A 360 -6.51 23.03 11.87
C TRP A 360 -6.14 21.59 12.22
N SER A 361 -5.29 20.96 11.42
CA SER A 361 -4.82 19.58 11.61
C SER A 361 -4.06 19.40 12.93
N HIS A 362 -3.45 20.46 13.46
CA HIS A 362 -2.75 20.45 14.75
C HIS A 362 -3.62 20.89 15.94
N GLY A 363 -4.94 20.88 15.77
CA GLY A 363 -5.88 21.08 16.88
C GLY A 363 -6.14 22.54 17.23
N VAL A 364 -5.67 23.52 16.44
CA VAL A 364 -6.01 24.93 16.68
C VAL A 364 -7.44 25.17 16.20
N ARG A 365 -8.31 25.59 17.12
CA ARG A 365 -9.74 25.82 16.90
C ARG A 365 -10.06 27.33 16.94
N PRO A 366 -11.22 27.76 16.42
CA PRO A 366 -11.61 29.17 16.40
C PRO A 366 -11.74 29.72 17.83
N THR A 367 -11.39 30.99 18.03
CA THR A 367 -11.65 31.69 19.30
C THR A 367 -13.14 32.04 19.41
N GLN A 368 -13.66 32.15 20.64
CA GLN A 368 -15.11 32.35 20.90
C GLN A 368 -15.70 33.66 20.34
N ASP A 369 -14.87 34.56 19.80
CA ASP A 369 -15.26 35.90 19.30
C ASP A 369 -15.51 35.97 17.77
N ALA A 370 -15.57 34.84 17.04
CA ALA A 370 -15.82 34.86 15.59
C ALA A 370 -17.33 35.03 15.25
N PRO A 371 -17.74 36.02 14.43
CA PRO A 371 -19.15 36.26 14.12
C PRO A 371 -19.74 35.18 13.19
N ALA A 372 -20.90 34.63 13.56
CA ALA A 372 -21.54 33.50 12.90
C ALA A 372 -22.37 33.89 11.66
N GLY A 373 -21.99 33.42 10.47
CA GLY A 373 -22.78 33.51 9.24
C GLY A 373 -23.28 32.15 8.75
N ARG A 374 -24.59 31.98 8.55
CA ARG A 374 -25.25 30.74 8.04
C ARG A 374 -25.66 30.90 6.57
N ILE A 375 -25.49 29.87 5.74
CA ILE A 375 -26.19 29.73 4.45
C ILE A 375 -26.69 28.28 4.28
N ALA A 376 -27.97 28.14 3.92
CA ALA A 376 -28.73 26.89 3.81
C ALA A 376 -28.61 26.21 2.43
N ALA A 377 -28.68 24.86 2.43
CA ALA A 377 -28.79 24.00 1.26
C ALA A 377 -30.19 23.35 1.19
N THR A 378 -30.73 23.17 -0.02
CA THR A 378 -32.06 22.62 -0.30
C THR A 378 -31.91 21.45 -1.30
N LEU A 379 -32.63 20.34 -1.04
CA LEU A 379 -32.65 19.08 -1.80
C LEU A 379 -33.72 19.11 -2.92
N VAL A 380 -33.53 18.31 -3.99
CA VAL A 380 -34.53 18.08 -5.05
C VAL A 380 -34.53 16.59 -5.45
N ASP A 381 -35.73 15.99 -5.50
CA ASP A 381 -36.05 14.59 -5.84
C ASP A 381 -36.21 14.32 -7.35
N ALA A 382 -36.05 13.05 -7.77
CA ALA A 382 -36.31 12.55 -9.12
C ALA A 382 -37.32 11.38 -9.11
N ALA A 383 -38.19 11.30 -10.13
CA ALA A 383 -39.28 10.32 -10.27
C ALA A 383 -39.00 9.25 -11.37
N PRO A 384 -39.56 8.02 -11.28
CA PRO A 384 -39.36 6.95 -12.25
C PRO A 384 -40.55 6.74 -13.22
N GLY A 385 -40.29 6.20 -14.41
CA GLY A 385 -41.30 5.82 -15.42
C GLY A 385 -41.19 4.36 -15.84
N GLU A 386 -42.32 3.65 -15.85
CA GLU A 386 -42.54 2.24 -16.22
C GLU A 386 -42.81 2.05 -17.72
N THR A 387 -42.49 0.87 -18.28
CA THR A 387 -43.07 0.37 -19.54
C THR A 387 -43.35 -1.14 -19.48
N ALA A 388 -44.45 -1.55 -20.13
CA ALA A 388 -45.12 -2.87 -20.03
C ALA A 388 -44.67 -3.90 -21.11
N PRO A 389 -44.96 -5.21 -20.95
CA PRO A 389 -44.51 -6.28 -21.84
C PRO A 389 -45.57 -6.76 -22.86
N ILE A 390 -45.11 -7.47 -23.91
CA ILE A 390 -45.91 -8.03 -25.03
C ILE A 390 -45.85 -9.57 -25.02
N GLU A 391 -47.01 -10.23 -25.14
CA GLU A 391 -47.23 -11.69 -25.20
C GLU A 391 -46.95 -12.32 -26.60
N ARG A 392 -46.55 -13.60 -26.64
CA ARG A 392 -46.65 -14.50 -27.81
C ARG A 392 -46.92 -15.96 -27.41
N ALA A 393 -47.69 -16.66 -28.25
CA ALA A 393 -48.40 -17.92 -28.04
C ALA A 393 -47.59 -19.24 -28.13
N PRO A 394 -48.13 -20.40 -27.67
CA PRO A 394 -47.37 -21.63 -27.44
C PRO A 394 -47.45 -22.69 -28.55
N ILE A 395 -46.45 -23.58 -28.61
CA ILE A 395 -46.41 -24.80 -29.46
C ILE A 395 -46.18 -26.03 -28.56
N GLU A 396 -46.92 -27.11 -28.82
CA GLU A 396 -47.02 -28.34 -28.01
C GLU A 396 -45.81 -29.30 -28.06
N ARG A 397 -45.61 -30.04 -26.95
CA ARG A 397 -44.53 -30.99 -26.61
C ARG A 397 -44.76 -32.42 -27.13
N ALA A 398 -43.67 -33.18 -27.23
CA ALA A 398 -43.65 -34.65 -27.24
C ALA A 398 -43.54 -35.24 -25.79
N PRO A 399 -44.00 -36.48 -25.52
CA PRO A 399 -44.49 -36.89 -24.18
C PRO A 399 -43.46 -37.21 -23.08
N ASP A 400 -42.18 -37.45 -23.38
CA ASP A 400 -41.27 -38.11 -22.42
C ASP A 400 -40.04 -37.27 -22.01
N GLN A 401 -40.13 -35.93 -22.08
CA GLN A 401 -38.97 -35.07 -21.83
C GLN A 401 -39.22 -33.92 -20.87
N GLU A 402 -38.36 -33.83 -19.87
CA GLU A 402 -38.32 -32.76 -18.87
C GLU A 402 -37.22 -31.75 -19.25
N ALA A 403 -37.42 -30.49 -18.91
CA ALA A 403 -36.39 -29.46 -18.96
C ALA A 403 -36.19 -28.90 -17.55
N ARG A 404 -34.94 -28.73 -17.11
CA ARG A 404 -34.59 -28.18 -15.80
C ARG A 404 -33.60 -27.03 -15.95
N ARG A 405 -33.73 -26.05 -15.06
CA ARG A 405 -32.78 -24.97 -14.85
C ARG A 405 -32.08 -25.15 -13.50
N TRP A 406 -30.76 -25.10 -13.50
CA TRP A 406 -29.93 -25.00 -12.30
C TRP A 406 -29.19 -23.67 -12.29
N VAL A 407 -29.16 -23.04 -11.12
CA VAL A 407 -28.32 -21.88 -10.84
C VAL A 407 -27.27 -22.32 -9.84
N LEU A 408 -26.01 -22.38 -10.27
CA LEU A 408 -24.88 -22.75 -9.42
C LEU A 408 -24.14 -21.52 -8.92
N ALA A 409 -23.83 -21.53 -7.62
CA ALA A 409 -23.02 -20.54 -6.92
C ALA A 409 -21.74 -21.20 -6.37
N GLY A 410 -20.87 -20.41 -5.74
CA GLY A 410 -19.56 -20.84 -5.26
C GLY A 410 -18.45 -20.54 -6.27
N VAL A 411 -17.32 -21.23 -6.17
CA VAL A 411 -16.20 -21.05 -7.09
C VAL A 411 -16.53 -21.79 -8.40
N VAL A 412 -17.22 -21.12 -9.32
CA VAL A 412 -17.70 -21.72 -10.58
C VAL A 412 -17.25 -20.96 -11.83
N GLN A 413 -16.61 -19.79 -11.68
CA GLN A 413 -16.09 -18.99 -12.80
C GLN A 413 -14.56 -19.01 -12.84
N GLY A 414 -13.98 -19.01 -14.04
CA GLY A 414 -12.52 -19.04 -14.23
C GLY A 414 -11.82 -20.34 -13.84
N VAL A 415 -12.60 -21.40 -13.56
CA VAL A 415 -12.11 -22.72 -13.11
C VAL A 415 -12.41 -23.88 -14.06
N GLY A 416 -12.77 -23.58 -15.31
CA GLY A 416 -13.12 -24.61 -16.31
C GLY A 416 -14.52 -25.20 -16.16
N PHE A 417 -15.41 -24.58 -15.37
CA PHE A 417 -16.72 -25.15 -15.06
C PHE A 417 -17.66 -25.23 -16.28
N ARG A 418 -17.78 -24.17 -17.10
CA ARG A 418 -18.64 -24.19 -18.31
C ARG A 418 -18.24 -25.31 -19.30
N PRO A 419 -16.94 -25.49 -19.65
CA PRO A 419 -16.45 -26.67 -20.37
C PRO A 419 -16.87 -28.00 -19.76
N PHE A 420 -16.69 -28.14 -18.45
CA PHE A 420 -17.07 -29.36 -17.73
C PHE A 420 -18.57 -29.65 -17.85
N VAL A 421 -19.42 -28.65 -17.63
CA VAL A 421 -20.88 -28.77 -17.75
C VAL A 421 -21.28 -29.26 -19.14
N GLN A 422 -20.68 -28.71 -20.19
CA GLN A 422 -21.00 -29.09 -21.56
C GLN A 422 -20.55 -30.53 -21.86
N ARG A 423 -19.33 -30.93 -21.49
CA ARG A 423 -18.86 -32.32 -21.64
C ARG A 423 -19.72 -33.31 -20.86
N LEU A 424 -20.12 -32.94 -19.65
CA LEU A 424 -20.99 -33.75 -18.80
C LEU A 424 -22.37 -33.93 -19.44
N ALA A 425 -22.94 -32.87 -20.01
CA ALA A 425 -24.23 -32.92 -20.68
C ALA A 425 -24.17 -33.79 -21.94
N SER A 426 -23.11 -33.65 -22.75
CA SER A 426 -22.87 -34.50 -23.93
C SER A 426 -22.71 -35.97 -23.55
N ARG A 427 -22.00 -36.28 -22.46
CA ARG A 427 -21.82 -37.64 -21.95
C ARG A 427 -23.14 -38.30 -21.51
N LEU A 428 -24.11 -37.50 -21.07
CA LEU A 428 -25.42 -37.95 -20.61
C LEU A 428 -26.55 -37.76 -21.64
N ASP A 429 -26.21 -37.45 -22.90
CA ASP A 429 -27.14 -37.23 -24.01
C ASP A 429 -28.22 -36.16 -23.71
N LEU A 430 -27.82 -35.08 -23.05
CA LEU A 430 -28.69 -33.96 -22.70
C LEU A 430 -28.55 -32.79 -23.70
N ALA A 431 -29.67 -32.21 -24.11
CA ALA A 431 -29.69 -30.94 -24.84
C ALA A 431 -29.67 -29.78 -23.86
N GLY A 432 -29.13 -28.61 -24.22
CA GLY A 432 -29.18 -27.49 -23.28
C GLY A 432 -28.22 -26.36 -23.55
N GLN A 433 -28.04 -25.52 -22.53
CA GLN A 433 -27.10 -24.43 -22.55
C GLN A 433 -26.53 -24.13 -21.16
N VAL A 434 -25.32 -23.58 -21.14
CA VAL A 434 -24.68 -23.05 -19.94
C VAL A 434 -24.12 -21.65 -20.18
N ARG A 435 -24.35 -20.73 -19.25
CA ARG A 435 -23.80 -19.36 -19.29
C ARG A 435 -23.33 -18.88 -17.93
N ASN A 436 -22.38 -17.95 -17.93
CA ASN A 436 -22.06 -17.17 -16.74
C ASN A 436 -23.04 -16.00 -16.63
N SER A 437 -23.56 -15.76 -15.42
CA SER A 437 -24.45 -14.61 -15.14
C SER A 437 -24.20 -14.11 -13.73
N GLY A 438 -23.72 -12.87 -13.58
CA GLY A 438 -23.57 -12.19 -12.29
C GLY A 438 -22.91 -13.03 -11.17
N GLY A 439 -21.73 -13.59 -11.43
CA GLY A 439 -20.98 -14.43 -10.47
C GLY A 439 -21.46 -15.90 -10.35
N LYS A 440 -22.62 -16.25 -10.91
CA LYS A 440 -23.17 -17.62 -10.94
C LYS A 440 -22.96 -18.28 -12.31
N VAL A 441 -23.23 -19.58 -12.38
CA VAL A 441 -23.40 -20.35 -13.63
C VAL A 441 -24.86 -20.78 -13.73
N VAL A 442 -25.51 -20.43 -14.84
CA VAL A 442 -26.89 -20.84 -15.13
C VAL A 442 -26.82 -21.95 -16.16
N ILE A 443 -27.45 -23.08 -15.85
CA ILE A 443 -27.55 -24.25 -16.71
C ILE A 443 -29.01 -24.52 -17.01
N GLU A 444 -29.35 -24.71 -18.27
CA GLU A 444 -30.68 -25.18 -18.70
C GLU A 444 -30.47 -26.45 -19.53
N ALA A 445 -31.02 -27.57 -19.10
CA ALA A 445 -30.88 -28.85 -19.82
C ALA A 445 -32.24 -29.54 -20.01
N GLN A 446 -32.37 -30.27 -21.11
CA GLN A 446 -33.54 -31.06 -21.47
C GLN A 446 -33.13 -32.51 -21.78
N GLY A 447 -33.87 -33.46 -21.21
CA GLY A 447 -33.62 -34.89 -21.40
C GLY A 447 -34.61 -35.76 -20.61
N SER A 448 -34.26 -37.02 -20.38
CA SER A 448 -35.04 -37.90 -19.51
C SER A 448 -34.88 -37.48 -18.04
N ALA A 449 -35.89 -37.73 -17.20
CA ALA A 449 -35.83 -37.40 -15.77
C ALA A 449 -34.64 -38.06 -15.06
N GLU A 450 -34.29 -39.28 -15.46
CA GLU A 450 -33.12 -40.01 -14.97
C GLU A 450 -31.79 -39.36 -15.40
N GLY A 451 -31.68 -38.96 -16.68
CA GLY A 451 -30.50 -38.26 -17.19
C GLY A 451 -30.27 -36.91 -16.51
N LEU A 452 -31.33 -36.14 -16.26
CA LEU A 452 -31.25 -34.86 -15.54
C LEU A 452 -30.88 -35.04 -14.06
N ALA A 453 -31.35 -36.12 -13.41
CA ALA A 453 -30.97 -36.43 -12.03
C ALA A 453 -29.51 -36.91 -11.91
N ALA A 454 -29.03 -37.70 -12.88
CA ALA A 454 -27.62 -38.10 -12.96
C ALA A 454 -26.71 -36.89 -13.21
N PHE A 455 -27.13 -35.98 -14.10
CA PHE A 455 -26.44 -34.73 -14.38
C PHE A 455 -26.33 -33.83 -13.14
N GLU A 456 -27.42 -33.66 -12.39
CA GLU A 456 -27.42 -32.86 -11.14
C GLU A 456 -26.41 -33.35 -10.11
N ARG A 457 -26.32 -34.67 -9.89
CA ARG A 457 -25.32 -35.26 -8.97
C ARG A 457 -23.90 -35.04 -9.48
N ALA A 458 -23.67 -35.35 -10.75
CA ALA A 458 -22.35 -35.23 -11.37
C ALA A 458 -21.85 -33.78 -11.44
N LEU A 459 -22.74 -32.79 -11.55
CA LEU A 459 -22.37 -31.36 -11.49
C LEU A 459 -21.63 -30.98 -10.20
N ILE A 460 -21.86 -31.71 -9.11
CA ILE A 460 -21.23 -31.48 -7.81
C ILE A 460 -20.11 -32.48 -7.55
N GLU A 461 -20.37 -33.78 -7.76
CA GLU A 461 -19.44 -34.86 -7.42
C GLU A 461 -18.24 -34.96 -8.38
N GLU A 462 -18.43 -34.62 -9.66
CA GLU A 462 -17.38 -34.71 -10.68
C GLU A 462 -16.81 -33.34 -11.07
N ALA A 463 -17.14 -32.28 -10.32
CA ALA A 463 -16.71 -30.92 -10.61
C ALA A 463 -15.18 -30.82 -10.73
N PRO A 464 -14.64 -29.93 -11.60
CA PRO A 464 -13.20 -29.69 -11.68
C PRO A 464 -12.64 -29.41 -10.28
N ARG A 465 -11.45 -29.93 -9.96
CA ARG A 465 -10.85 -29.85 -8.60
C ARG A 465 -10.88 -28.46 -7.95
N ARG A 466 -10.81 -27.40 -8.75
CA ARG A 466 -10.84 -26.00 -8.29
C ARG A 466 -12.22 -25.36 -8.25
N ALA A 467 -13.20 -26.03 -8.81
CA ALA A 467 -14.59 -25.63 -8.69
C ALA A 467 -15.13 -26.13 -7.35
N SER A 468 -15.87 -25.27 -6.67
CA SER A 468 -16.66 -25.65 -5.50
C SER A 468 -18.10 -25.24 -5.76
N PRO A 469 -18.79 -25.95 -6.68
CA PRO A 469 -20.15 -25.62 -7.06
C PRO A 469 -21.13 -25.97 -5.95
N ARG A 470 -22.15 -25.12 -5.78
CA ARG A 470 -23.34 -25.42 -4.99
C ARG A 470 -24.58 -25.05 -5.78
N ILE A 471 -25.58 -25.93 -5.81
CA ILE A 471 -26.88 -25.63 -6.42
C ILE A 471 -27.59 -24.60 -5.53
N ALA A 472 -27.67 -23.36 -6.00
CA ALA A 472 -28.35 -22.27 -5.31
C ALA A 472 -29.87 -22.25 -5.59
N ARG A 473 -30.27 -22.68 -6.80
CA ARG A 473 -31.67 -22.79 -7.21
C ARG A 473 -31.81 -23.92 -8.23
N ARG A 474 -32.91 -24.66 -8.15
CA ARG A 474 -33.32 -25.69 -9.11
C ARG A 474 -34.78 -25.43 -9.48
N GLU A 475 -35.07 -25.47 -10.77
CA GLU A 475 -36.42 -25.27 -11.31
C GLU A 475 -36.69 -26.28 -12.43
N THR A 476 -37.89 -26.84 -12.47
CA THR A 476 -38.38 -27.58 -13.63
C THR A 476 -39.08 -26.57 -14.54
N LEU A 477 -38.71 -26.54 -15.82
CA LEU A 477 -39.24 -25.61 -16.81
C LEU A 477 -40.50 -26.19 -17.47
N GLU A 478 -41.59 -25.44 -17.41
CA GLU A 478 -42.90 -25.80 -17.96
C GLU A 478 -43.37 -24.78 -19.00
N GLY A 479 -44.22 -25.22 -19.94
CA GLY A 479 -44.82 -24.35 -20.95
C GLY A 479 -43.82 -23.58 -21.81
N GLU A 480 -44.01 -22.27 -21.95
CA GLU A 480 -43.21 -21.35 -22.78
C GLU A 480 -41.78 -21.10 -22.26
N GLN A 481 -41.43 -21.60 -21.06
CA GLN A 481 -40.10 -21.41 -20.46
C GLN A 481 -39.03 -22.37 -20.98
N ILE A 482 -39.42 -23.34 -21.81
CA ILE A 482 -38.50 -24.33 -22.39
C ILE A 482 -37.77 -23.67 -23.56
N PRO A 483 -36.43 -23.58 -23.54
CA PRO A 483 -35.71 -23.01 -24.67
C PRO A 483 -35.92 -23.86 -25.93
N SER A 484 -36.25 -23.23 -27.06
CA SER A 484 -36.30 -23.90 -28.36
C SER A 484 -34.87 -24.16 -28.85
N PHE A 485 -34.35 -25.37 -28.64
CA PHE A 485 -33.04 -25.75 -29.18
C PHE A 485 -33.18 -26.12 -30.67
N GLU A 486 -33.20 -25.12 -31.56
CA GLU A 486 -33.32 -25.35 -33.01
C GLU A 486 -32.19 -26.25 -33.55
N THR A 487 -32.59 -27.40 -34.10
CA THR A 487 -31.72 -28.28 -34.89
C THR A 487 -31.54 -27.69 -36.29
N ARG A 488 -30.35 -27.22 -36.66
CA ARG A 488 -29.99 -27.10 -38.09
C ARG A 488 -29.52 -28.47 -38.57
N PRO A 489 -30.22 -29.14 -39.51
CA PRO A 489 -29.71 -30.37 -40.11
C PRO A 489 -28.48 -30.03 -40.96
N SER A 490 -27.30 -30.50 -40.55
CA SER A 490 -26.15 -30.61 -41.45
C SER A 490 -26.33 -31.88 -42.26
N ALA A 491 -26.34 -31.77 -43.58
CA ALA A 491 -26.62 -32.86 -44.52
C ALA A 491 -25.53 -33.96 -44.61
N ALA A 492 -24.77 -34.22 -43.54
CA ALA A 492 -23.62 -35.12 -43.59
C ALA A 492 -23.51 -36.20 -42.50
N ARG A 493 -24.42 -36.28 -41.51
CA ARG A 493 -24.41 -37.38 -40.52
C ARG A 493 -25.82 -37.72 -40.01
N PRO A 494 -26.40 -38.89 -40.33
CA PRO A 494 -27.57 -39.39 -39.64
C PRO A 494 -27.11 -40.00 -38.30
N SER A 495 -27.68 -39.53 -37.18
CA SER A 495 -27.30 -39.74 -35.77
C SER A 495 -26.31 -38.69 -35.22
N ALA A 496 -26.82 -37.51 -34.82
CA ALA A 496 -26.09 -36.63 -33.92
C ALA A 496 -27.03 -36.10 -32.84
N ALA A 497 -26.63 -36.36 -31.59
CA ALA A 497 -27.24 -35.91 -30.35
C ALA A 497 -27.60 -34.42 -30.36
N ARG A 498 -28.58 -34.07 -29.53
CA ARG A 498 -29.06 -32.69 -29.40
C ARG A 498 -27.95 -31.79 -28.82
N PRO A 499 -27.68 -30.60 -29.37
CA PRO A 499 -26.52 -29.82 -28.95
C PRO A 499 -26.73 -29.20 -27.57
N PHE A 500 -25.76 -29.40 -26.67
CA PHE A 500 -25.58 -28.60 -25.47
C PHE A 500 -24.53 -27.51 -25.72
N VAL A 501 -24.88 -26.24 -25.55
CA VAL A 501 -24.07 -25.09 -26.00
C VAL A 501 -23.62 -24.18 -24.85
N ILE A 502 -22.37 -23.71 -24.91
CA ILE A 502 -21.90 -22.64 -24.02
C ILE A 502 -22.30 -21.29 -24.63
N GLN A 503 -23.17 -20.55 -23.95
CA GLN A 503 -23.62 -19.23 -24.39
C GLN A 503 -22.67 -18.11 -23.92
N GLN A 504 -22.77 -16.94 -24.57
CA GLN A 504 -22.10 -15.72 -24.12
C GLN A 504 -22.60 -15.31 -22.72
N SER A 505 -21.75 -14.61 -21.97
CA SER A 505 -22.07 -14.17 -20.61
C SER A 505 -22.95 -12.92 -20.67
N ASP A 506 -24.04 -12.87 -19.91
CA ASP A 506 -24.96 -11.73 -19.86
C ASP A 506 -24.64 -10.77 -18.70
N ASP A 507 -24.83 -9.46 -18.94
CA ASP A 507 -24.66 -8.39 -17.96
C ASP A 507 -25.91 -8.10 -17.11
N GLN A 508 -27.09 -8.60 -17.52
CA GLN A 508 -28.40 -8.20 -16.98
C GLN A 508 -29.19 -9.35 -16.33
N GLY A 509 -28.56 -10.12 -15.44
CA GLY A 509 -29.31 -11.06 -14.59
C GLY A 509 -30.00 -10.34 -13.43
N GLU A 510 -31.33 -10.38 -13.36
CA GLU A 510 -32.20 -9.72 -12.35
C GLU A 510 -31.88 -10.05 -10.87
N GLN A 511 -30.97 -10.99 -10.58
CA GLN A 511 -30.44 -11.26 -9.23
C GLN A 511 -28.98 -11.73 -9.28
N ALA A 512 -28.04 -10.77 -9.34
CA ALA A 512 -26.60 -11.04 -9.21
C ALA A 512 -26.32 -11.90 -7.96
N GLY A 513 -25.62 -13.02 -8.13
CA GLY A 513 -25.23 -13.89 -7.02
C GLY A 513 -24.00 -13.38 -6.28
N PRO A 514 -23.59 -14.05 -5.19
CA PRO A 514 -22.30 -13.79 -4.59
C PRO A 514 -21.20 -14.09 -5.62
N VAL A 515 -20.49 -13.04 -6.00
CA VAL A 515 -19.36 -13.08 -6.93
C VAL A 515 -18.14 -13.63 -6.20
N HIS A 516 -17.44 -14.61 -6.79
CA HIS A 516 -16.18 -15.19 -6.27
C HIS A 516 -15.04 -14.96 -7.26
N LEU A 517 -13.88 -14.50 -6.78
CA LEU A 517 -12.73 -14.21 -7.64
C LEU A 517 -11.85 -15.46 -7.84
N PRO A 518 -11.55 -15.85 -9.10
CA PRO A 518 -10.60 -16.92 -9.35
C PRO A 518 -9.17 -16.48 -9.03
N LEU A 519 -8.41 -17.34 -8.35
CA LEU A 519 -7.02 -17.07 -7.95
C LEU A 519 -6.03 -17.46 -9.06
N ASP A 520 -4.87 -16.80 -9.11
CA ASP A 520 -3.78 -17.18 -10.00
C ASP A 520 -3.26 -18.59 -9.64
N THR A 521 -2.99 -19.42 -10.64
CA THR A 521 -2.60 -20.83 -10.44
C THR A 521 -1.34 -21.19 -11.22
N PRO A 522 -0.52 -22.14 -10.73
CA PRO A 522 0.67 -22.59 -11.42
C PRO A 522 0.31 -23.32 -12.71
N VAL A 523 1.27 -23.40 -13.64
CA VAL A 523 1.16 -24.25 -14.82
C VAL A 523 0.86 -25.70 -14.40
N CYS A 524 -0.12 -26.33 -15.05
CA CYS A 524 -0.49 -27.73 -14.76
C CYS A 524 0.49 -28.70 -15.44
N PRO A 525 0.61 -29.95 -14.94
CA PRO A 525 1.54 -30.94 -15.50
C PRO A 525 1.38 -31.16 -17.01
N ASP A 526 0.16 -31.21 -17.52
CA ASP A 526 -0.07 -31.38 -18.96
C ASP A 526 0.43 -30.19 -19.80
N CYS A 527 0.23 -28.95 -19.34
CA CYS A 527 0.75 -27.77 -20.05
C CYS A 527 2.27 -27.73 -20.01
N LEU A 528 2.87 -28.22 -18.92
CA LEU A 528 4.31 -28.36 -18.81
C LEU A 528 4.83 -29.45 -19.76
N ALA A 529 4.13 -30.58 -19.89
CA ALA A 529 4.46 -31.63 -20.86
C ALA A 529 4.41 -31.12 -22.32
N GLU A 530 3.37 -30.35 -22.68
CA GLU A 530 3.27 -29.70 -23.99
C GLU A 530 4.41 -28.70 -24.22
N MET A 531 4.83 -27.96 -23.19
CA MET A 531 5.98 -27.06 -23.27
C MET A 531 7.29 -27.80 -23.55
N HIS A 532 7.39 -29.08 -23.16
CA HIS A 532 8.58 -29.91 -23.33
C HIS A 532 8.57 -30.77 -24.60
N ASP A 533 7.43 -30.91 -25.29
CA ASP A 533 7.34 -31.68 -26.54
C ASP A 533 7.72 -30.82 -27.76
N PRO A 534 8.84 -31.10 -28.45
CA PRO A 534 9.26 -30.35 -29.64
C PRO A 534 8.27 -30.40 -30.81
N ARG A 535 7.29 -31.32 -30.77
CA ARG A 535 6.24 -31.46 -31.78
C ARG A 535 5.00 -30.65 -31.43
N ASP A 536 4.84 -30.20 -30.19
CA ASP A 536 3.72 -29.38 -29.78
C ASP A 536 3.92 -27.92 -30.22
N ARG A 537 2.83 -27.27 -30.61
CA ARG A 537 2.81 -25.86 -31.00
C ARG A 537 3.11 -24.88 -29.85
N HIS A 538 3.04 -25.36 -28.61
CA HIS A 538 3.37 -24.61 -27.40
C HIS A 538 4.77 -24.96 -26.88
N TYR A 539 5.58 -25.71 -27.64
CA TYR A 539 6.97 -26.02 -27.29
C TYR A 539 7.70 -24.75 -26.87
N ARG A 540 8.28 -24.78 -25.66
CA ARG A 540 9.01 -23.67 -25.04
C ARG A 540 8.24 -22.34 -24.92
N TYR A 541 6.90 -22.34 -25.05
CA TYR A 541 6.12 -21.11 -25.01
C TYR A 541 5.92 -20.60 -23.56
N PRO A 542 6.46 -19.42 -23.18
CA PRO A 542 6.53 -18.95 -21.80
C PRO A 542 5.18 -18.54 -21.17
N PHE A 543 4.09 -18.57 -21.94
CA PHE A 543 2.73 -18.20 -21.50
C PHE A 543 1.70 -19.29 -21.75
N THR A 544 2.12 -20.56 -21.91
CA THR A 544 1.20 -21.67 -22.14
C THR A 544 0.31 -21.96 -20.92
N HIS A 545 -1.00 -21.94 -21.13
CA HIS A 545 -2.00 -22.21 -20.10
C HIS A 545 -3.25 -22.85 -20.71
N CYS A 546 -3.97 -23.65 -19.91
CA CYS A 546 -5.30 -24.18 -20.20
C CYS A 546 -6.36 -23.54 -19.28
N ASP A 547 -7.61 -24.00 -19.39
CA ASP A 547 -8.70 -23.58 -18.48
C ASP A 547 -8.40 -23.93 -17.02
N GLN A 548 -7.51 -24.90 -16.83
CA GLN A 548 -7.03 -25.41 -15.56
C GLN A 548 -5.69 -24.84 -15.07
N CYS A 549 -5.12 -23.78 -15.63
CA CYS A 549 -3.94 -23.16 -15.02
C CYS A 549 -3.74 -21.70 -15.45
N GLY A 550 -2.77 -21.04 -14.82
CA GLY A 550 -2.29 -19.73 -15.24
C GLY A 550 -2.95 -18.56 -14.52
N PRO A 551 -2.75 -17.33 -15.06
CA PRO A 551 -3.20 -16.11 -14.41
C PRO A 551 -4.73 -15.99 -14.43
N ARG A 552 -5.28 -15.44 -13.35
CA ARG A 552 -6.71 -15.18 -13.13
C ARG A 552 -6.87 -13.80 -12.48
N TYR A 553 -6.70 -13.71 -11.17
CA TYR A 553 -6.80 -12.45 -10.42
C TYR A 553 -5.88 -11.38 -11.01
N SER A 554 -4.63 -11.71 -11.32
CA SER A 554 -3.67 -10.74 -11.90
C SER A 554 -4.08 -10.12 -13.25
N VAL A 555 -5.02 -10.72 -13.99
CA VAL A 555 -5.39 -10.31 -15.35
C VAL A 555 -6.86 -9.92 -15.52
N ILE A 556 -7.70 -10.08 -14.49
CA ILE A 556 -9.13 -9.79 -14.59
C ILE A 556 -9.40 -8.29 -14.52
N GLU A 557 -10.13 -7.74 -15.47
CA GLU A 557 -10.52 -6.33 -15.43
C GLU A 557 -11.88 -6.18 -14.72
N ARG A 558 -12.85 -7.01 -15.12
CA ARG A 558 -14.19 -7.06 -14.54
C ARG A 558 -14.83 -8.42 -14.77
N LEU A 559 -15.86 -8.73 -14.00
CA LEU A 559 -16.65 -9.95 -14.13
C LEU A 559 -17.88 -9.73 -15.04
N PRO A 560 -18.51 -10.81 -15.57
CA PRO A 560 -18.12 -12.22 -15.50
C PRO A 560 -16.78 -12.54 -16.19
N TYR A 561 -16.11 -13.61 -15.78
CA TYR A 561 -14.77 -13.95 -16.31
C TYR A 561 -14.81 -14.41 -17.76
N ASP A 562 -14.31 -13.56 -18.64
CA ASP A 562 -14.26 -13.72 -20.09
C ASP A 562 -13.02 -13.02 -20.66
N ARG A 563 -12.42 -13.55 -21.74
CA ARG A 563 -11.21 -12.99 -22.36
C ARG A 563 -11.35 -11.51 -22.66
N ALA A 564 -12.51 -11.07 -23.14
CA ALA A 564 -12.78 -9.67 -23.48
C ALA A 564 -12.77 -8.72 -22.26
N ARG A 565 -12.76 -9.26 -21.04
CA ARG A 565 -12.75 -8.54 -19.76
C ARG A 565 -11.49 -8.87 -18.95
N THR A 566 -10.41 -9.17 -19.66
CA THR A 566 -9.08 -9.42 -19.09
C THR A 566 -8.02 -8.67 -19.89
N SER A 567 -6.81 -8.55 -19.34
CA SER A 567 -5.67 -8.01 -20.09
C SER A 567 -5.29 -8.81 -21.35
N LEU A 568 -5.87 -10.00 -21.54
CA LEU A 568 -5.69 -10.83 -22.73
C LEU A 568 -6.60 -10.44 -23.90
N ALA A 569 -7.51 -9.48 -23.72
CA ALA A 569 -8.32 -8.92 -24.80
C ALA A 569 -7.47 -8.32 -25.93
N ALA A 570 -6.28 -7.79 -25.59
CA ALA A 570 -5.31 -7.22 -26.53
C ALA A 570 -4.66 -8.26 -27.47
N PHE A 571 -4.91 -9.55 -27.27
CA PHE A 571 -4.26 -10.65 -28.00
C PHE A 571 -5.32 -11.48 -28.76
N PRO A 572 -5.66 -11.16 -30.03
CA PRO A 572 -6.69 -11.87 -30.78
C PRO A 572 -6.27 -13.30 -31.11
N LEU A 573 -7.17 -14.29 -30.94
CA LEU A 573 -6.83 -15.70 -31.20
C LEU A 573 -6.55 -15.98 -32.68
N CYS A 574 -5.40 -16.58 -32.98
CA CYS A 574 -5.11 -17.14 -34.30
C CYS A 574 -6.08 -18.30 -34.64
N PRO A 575 -6.16 -18.73 -35.92
CA PRO A 575 -7.07 -19.79 -36.34
C PRO A 575 -6.90 -21.11 -35.55
N ALA A 576 -5.68 -21.47 -35.17
CA ALA A 576 -5.42 -22.69 -34.40
C ALA A 576 -5.92 -22.57 -32.95
N CYS A 577 -5.55 -21.50 -32.23
CA CYS A 577 -6.09 -21.21 -30.89
C CYS A 577 -7.63 -21.14 -30.91
N ARG A 578 -8.21 -20.54 -31.95
CA ARG A 578 -9.67 -20.42 -32.07
C ARG A 578 -10.36 -21.78 -32.22
N ARG A 579 -9.74 -22.71 -32.94
CA ARG A 579 -10.24 -24.10 -33.03
C ARG A 579 -10.20 -24.79 -31.67
N GLU A 580 -9.06 -24.74 -30.98
CA GLU A 580 -8.93 -25.34 -29.63
C GLU A 580 -9.87 -24.69 -28.60
N TYR A 581 -10.08 -23.38 -28.69
CA TYR A 581 -11.03 -22.66 -27.83
C TYR A 581 -12.48 -23.09 -28.07
N ALA A 582 -12.82 -23.49 -29.30
CA ALA A 582 -14.18 -23.86 -29.71
C ALA A 582 -14.44 -25.38 -29.72
N ASP A 583 -13.41 -26.21 -29.57
CA ASP A 583 -13.49 -27.67 -29.62
C ASP A 583 -13.74 -28.25 -28.22
N PRO A 584 -14.93 -28.83 -27.93
CA PRO A 584 -15.30 -29.39 -26.62
C PRO A 584 -14.37 -30.50 -26.10
N GLU A 585 -13.74 -31.24 -27.02
CA GLU A 585 -12.83 -32.34 -26.69
C GLU A 585 -11.41 -31.83 -26.40
N ASN A 586 -11.14 -30.56 -26.68
CA ASN A 586 -9.86 -29.94 -26.40
C ASN A 586 -9.79 -29.45 -24.95
N ARG A 587 -8.65 -29.64 -24.29
CA ARG A 587 -8.42 -29.14 -22.93
C ARG A 587 -8.41 -27.61 -22.83
N ARG A 588 -8.22 -26.90 -23.94
CA ARG A 588 -8.28 -25.43 -24.00
C ARG A 588 -9.67 -24.91 -24.40
N PHE A 589 -10.70 -25.77 -24.41
CA PHE A 589 -12.07 -25.37 -24.67
C PHE A 589 -12.54 -24.27 -23.71
N HIS A 590 -12.92 -23.10 -24.24
CA HIS A 590 -13.21 -21.87 -23.49
C HIS A 590 -12.14 -21.45 -22.44
N ALA A 591 -10.88 -21.85 -22.63
CA ALA A 591 -9.78 -21.34 -21.82
C ALA A 591 -9.55 -19.86 -22.16
N GLN A 592 -10.01 -18.95 -21.29
CA GLN A 592 -9.92 -17.50 -21.54
C GLN A 592 -8.46 -17.03 -21.65
N SER A 593 -7.55 -17.76 -20.99
CA SER A 593 -6.11 -17.51 -21.01
C SER A 593 -5.34 -18.18 -22.14
N ILE A 594 -6.00 -18.82 -23.11
CA ILE A 594 -5.33 -19.48 -24.24
C ILE A 594 -4.45 -18.49 -25.04
N GLY A 595 -3.27 -18.97 -25.45
CA GLY A 595 -2.34 -18.26 -26.31
C GLY A 595 -1.25 -19.20 -26.82
N CYS A 596 -0.56 -18.80 -27.89
CA CYS A 596 0.58 -19.51 -28.46
C CYS A 596 1.58 -18.51 -29.06
N PRO A 597 2.77 -18.94 -29.53
CA PRO A 597 3.78 -18.03 -30.08
C PRO A 597 3.28 -17.10 -31.21
N GLN A 598 2.23 -17.49 -31.94
CA GLN A 598 1.65 -16.70 -33.02
C GLN A 598 0.78 -15.52 -32.53
N CYS A 599 0.01 -15.71 -31.46
CA CYS A 599 -1.06 -14.77 -31.09
C CYS A 599 -1.14 -14.38 -29.62
N GLY A 600 -0.32 -14.99 -28.77
CA GLY A 600 -0.26 -14.63 -27.36
C GLY A 600 0.88 -13.65 -27.05
N PRO A 601 1.13 -13.41 -25.75
CA PRO A 601 2.17 -12.52 -25.29
C PRO A 601 3.58 -12.91 -25.76
N ARG A 602 4.47 -11.92 -25.83
CA ARG A 602 5.86 -12.03 -26.29
C ARG A 602 6.84 -11.50 -25.23
N LEU A 603 8.04 -12.09 -25.23
CA LEU A 603 9.16 -11.64 -24.40
C LEU A 603 9.94 -10.53 -25.09
N THR A 604 10.56 -9.67 -24.29
CA THR A 604 11.54 -8.69 -24.76
C THR A 604 12.65 -8.58 -23.72
N PHE A 605 13.89 -8.58 -24.15
CA PHE A 605 15.05 -8.45 -23.27
C PHE A 605 15.75 -7.13 -23.52
N VAL A 606 16.06 -6.40 -22.47
CA VAL A 606 16.76 -5.11 -22.51
C VAL A 606 18.00 -5.20 -21.63
N GLU A 607 19.16 -4.96 -22.23
CA GLU A 607 20.47 -4.99 -21.58
C GLU A 607 21.09 -3.59 -21.63
N GLY A 608 21.37 -3.02 -20.45
CA GLY A 608 21.92 -1.68 -20.31
C GLY A 608 21.65 -1.07 -18.93
N VAL A 609 22.67 -0.47 -18.32
CA VAL A 609 22.53 0.28 -17.06
C VAL A 609 22.10 1.70 -17.41
N VAL A 610 20.85 2.06 -17.13
CA VAL A 610 20.42 3.47 -17.20
C VAL A 610 21.03 4.20 -16.00
N GLU A 611 22.24 4.74 -16.15
CA GLU A 611 22.73 5.77 -15.23
C GLU A 611 21.85 7.01 -15.40
N GLY A 612 20.95 7.22 -14.43
CA GLY A 612 19.87 8.20 -14.54
C GLY A 612 20.29 9.62 -14.94
N PHE A 613 19.41 10.29 -15.70
CA PHE A 613 19.35 11.76 -15.89
C PHE A 613 20.67 12.53 -16.04
N VAL A 614 21.67 11.96 -16.72
CA VAL A 614 22.76 12.72 -17.32
C VAL A 614 22.70 12.44 -18.82
N GLU A 615 22.53 13.50 -19.61
CA GLU A 615 22.66 13.43 -21.07
C GLU A 615 24.06 12.90 -21.41
N GLY A 616 24.09 11.65 -21.84
CA GLY A 616 25.24 10.96 -22.38
C GLY A 616 24.72 9.66 -22.94
N VAL A 617 24.79 9.50 -24.27
CA VAL A 617 24.46 8.25 -24.96
C VAL A 617 25.26 7.13 -24.29
N VAL A 618 24.56 6.15 -23.73
CA VAL A 618 25.19 4.91 -23.26
C VAL A 618 25.60 4.13 -24.50
N GLU A 619 26.89 3.83 -24.64
CA GLU A 619 27.34 2.82 -25.61
C GLU A 619 26.79 1.45 -25.15
N GLY A 620 25.82 0.93 -25.90
CA GLY A 620 25.46 -0.50 -25.85
C GLY A 620 24.09 -0.87 -25.29
N GLU A 621 23.03 -0.10 -25.52
CA GLU A 621 21.66 -0.58 -25.27
C GLU A 621 21.33 -1.71 -26.27
N ARG A 622 21.31 -2.96 -25.78
CA ARG A 622 20.93 -4.13 -26.58
C ARG A 622 19.50 -4.53 -26.22
N THR A 623 18.58 -4.29 -27.14
CA THR A 623 17.19 -4.74 -27.04
C THR A 623 16.95 -5.92 -27.98
N LEU A 624 16.55 -7.06 -27.42
CA LEU A 624 16.14 -8.26 -28.17
C LEU A 624 14.62 -8.39 -28.13
N THR A 625 13.99 -8.32 -29.30
CA THR A 625 12.53 -8.39 -29.47
C THR A 625 12.04 -9.74 -29.99
N ASP A 626 12.94 -10.57 -30.54
CA ASP A 626 12.64 -11.97 -30.80
C ASP A 626 12.50 -12.73 -29.47
N PRO A 627 11.39 -13.46 -29.22
CA PRO A 627 11.16 -14.10 -27.93
C PRO A 627 12.18 -15.17 -27.52
N GLU A 628 12.73 -15.94 -28.47
CA GLU A 628 13.73 -16.97 -28.16
C GLU A 628 15.09 -16.32 -27.88
N GLU A 629 15.47 -15.30 -28.67
CA GLU A 629 16.67 -14.51 -28.39
C GLU A 629 16.57 -13.76 -27.06
N ALA A 630 15.40 -13.22 -26.72
CA ALA A 630 15.16 -12.53 -25.45
C ALA A 630 15.31 -13.48 -24.25
N LEU A 631 14.73 -14.68 -24.34
CA LEU A 631 14.89 -15.72 -23.32
C LEU A 631 16.36 -16.15 -23.20
N ALA A 632 17.04 -16.40 -24.33
CA ALA A 632 18.45 -16.76 -24.36
C ALA A 632 19.35 -15.66 -23.78
N GLY A 633 19.04 -14.39 -24.05
CA GLY A 633 19.74 -13.23 -23.49
C GLY A 633 19.64 -13.16 -21.97
N ALA A 634 18.45 -13.39 -21.41
CA ALA A 634 18.25 -13.46 -19.97
C ALA A 634 18.99 -14.64 -19.33
N ILE A 635 18.96 -15.83 -19.95
CA ILE A 635 19.71 -17.01 -19.49
C ILE A 635 21.21 -16.71 -19.47
N ALA A 636 21.75 -16.15 -20.55
CA ALA A 636 23.17 -15.80 -20.64
C ALA A 636 23.58 -14.73 -19.62
N ALA A 637 22.71 -13.75 -19.35
CA ALA A 637 22.97 -12.74 -18.32
C ALA A 637 23.03 -13.34 -16.91
N LEU A 638 22.07 -14.21 -16.56
CA LEU A 638 22.05 -14.91 -15.27
C LEU A 638 23.25 -15.86 -15.13
N ASP A 639 23.60 -16.60 -16.18
CA ASP A 639 24.76 -17.51 -16.18
C ASP A 639 26.08 -16.76 -15.98
N ALA A 640 26.18 -15.54 -16.52
CA ALA A 640 27.31 -14.62 -16.29
C ALA A 640 27.33 -13.97 -14.89
N GLY A 641 26.41 -14.35 -13.98
CA GLY A 641 26.34 -13.85 -12.61
C GLY A 641 25.72 -12.46 -12.48
N ARG A 642 25.01 -11.98 -13.52
CA ARG A 642 24.33 -10.67 -13.50
C ARG A 642 22.93 -10.76 -12.89
N ILE A 643 22.41 -9.61 -12.46
CA ILE A 643 21.08 -9.47 -11.87
C ILE A 643 20.08 -9.13 -12.97
N VAL A 644 19.05 -9.96 -13.16
CA VAL A 644 18.00 -9.73 -14.16
C VAL A 644 16.67 -9.47 -13.48
N ALA A 645 15.99 -8.39 -13.86
CA ALA A 645 14.61 -8.14 -13.47
C ALA A 645 13.65 -8.88 -14.42
N VAL A 646 12.98 -9.92 -13.92
CA VAL A 646 12.09 -10.79 -14.72
C VAL A 646 10.64 -10.48 -14.40
N LYS A 647 9.83 -10.16 -15.43
CA LYS A 647 8.39 -9.93 -15.27
C LYS A 647 7.66 -11.26 -15.08
N GLY A 648 7.09 -11.46 -13.88
CA GLY A 648 6.33 -12.66 -13.50
C GLY A 648 4.81 -12.50 -13.69
N VAL A 649 4.03 -13.27 -12.93
CA VAL A 649 2.55 -13.23 -13.00
C VAL A 649 1.97 -12.02 -12.25
N GLY A 650 2.43 -11.78 -11.02
CA GLY A 650 1.92 -10.72 -10.15
C GLY A 650 2.78 -9.45 -10.08
N GLY A 651 3.98 -9.47 -10.69
CA GLY A 651 4.93 -8.37 -10.75
C GLY A 651 6.32 -8.86 -11.11
N TYR A 652 7.33 -7.99 -11.01
CA TYR A 652 8.72 -8.35 -11.32
C TYR A 652 9.43 -9.04 -10.14
N HIS A 653 10.34 -9.96 -10.46
CA HIS A 653 11.37 -10.48 -9.56
C HIS A 653 12.74 -9.97 -9.95
N LEU A 654 13.61 -9.70 -8.97
CA LEU A 654 15.05 -9.60 -9.18
C LEU A 654 15.63 -11.01 -9.03
N MET A 655 16.23 -11.51 -10.11
CA MET A 655 16.83 -12.84 -10.20
C MET A 655 18.34 -12.77 -10.35
N ALA A 656 19.04 -13.66 -9.65
CA ALA A 656 20.49 -13.83 -9.67
C ALA A 656 20.83 -15.24 -9.17
N ASP A 657 22.03 -15.75 -9.49
CA ASP A 657 22.49 -17.05 -8.99
C ASP A 657 22.57 -17.05 -7.45
N ALA A 658 21.80 -17.95 -6.80
CA ALA A 658 21.75 -18.04 -5.34
C ALA A 658 22.99 -18.72 -4.73
N GLY A 659 23.74 -19.47 -5.53
CA GLY A 659 25.01 -20.09 -5.15
C GLY A 659 26.22 -19.17 -5.31
N CYS A 660 26.07 -18.01 -5.95
CA CYS A 660 27.17 -17.07 -6.21
C CYS A 660 27.24 -15.96 -5.14
N PRO A 661 28.26 -15.96 -4.25
CA PRO A 661 28.38 -14.93 -3.21
C PRO A 661 28.51 -13.51 -3.76
N ALA A 662 29.22 -13.33 -4.88
CA ALA A 662 29.40 -12.03 -5.51
C ALA A 662 28.07 -11.46 -6.02
N ALA A 663 27.29 -12.25 -6.75
CA ALA A 663 25.99 -11.81 -7.28
C ALA A 663 25.01 -11.45 -6.15
N VAL A 664 24.96 -12.26 -5.08
CA VAL A 664 24.11 -11.99 -3.91
C VAL A 664 24.57 -10.73 -3.17
N ALA A 665 25.87 -10.52 -3.00
CA ALA A 665 26.42 -9.32 -2.37
C ALA A 665 26.06 -8.06 -3.17
N THR A 666 26.28 -8.07 -4.49
CA THR A 666 25.92 -6.97 -5.40
C THR A 666 24.41 -6.68 -5.35
N LEU A 667 23.56 -7.71 -5.35
CA LEU A 667 22.12 -7.54 -5.24
C LEU A 667 21.72 -6.84 -3.93
N ARG A 668 22.32 -7.25 -2.80
CA ARG A 668 22.04 -6.65 -1.49
C ARG A 668 22.48 -5.20 -1.39
N GLU A 669 23.68 -4.90 -1.90
CA GLU A 669 24.23 -3.55 -1.95
C GLU A 669 23.32 -2.64 -2.75
N ARG A 670 23.05 -2.97 -4.02
CA ARG A 670 22.24 -2.15 -4.91
C ARG A 670 20.79 -1.99 -4.43
N LYS A 671 20.20 -3.05 -3.87
CA LYS A 671 18.83 -3.01 -3.30
C LYS A 671 18.76 -2.33 -1.92
N HIS A 672 19.89 -1.96 -1.31
CA HIS A 672 19.97 -1.44 0.06
C HIS A 672 19.27 -2.37 1.07
N ARG A 673 19.49 -3.69 0.93
CA ARG A 673 18.83 -4.74 1.72
C ARG A 673 19.87 -5.67 2.34
N PRO A 674 20.59 -5.23 3.39
CA PRO A 674 21.77 -5.95 3.89
C PRO A 674 21.43 -7.29 4.56
N HIS A 675 20.36 -7.39 5.36
CA HIS A 675 20.12 -8.61 6.17
C HIS A 675 18.80 -9.32 5.87
N LYS A 676 17.78 -8.64 5.33
CA LYS A 676 16.46 -9.27 5.12
C LYS A 676 16.59 -10.49 4.19
N PRO A 677 16.10 -11.69 4.58
CA PRO A 677 16.26 -12.90 3.79
C PRO A 677 15.73 -12.77 2.37
N LEU A 678 16.38 -13.46 1.44
CA LEU A 678 16.02 -13.53 0.03
C LEU A 678 15.34 -14.89 -0.21
N ALA A 679 14.18 -14.87 -0.89
CA ALA A 679 13.56 -16.11 -1.35
C ALA A 679 14.36 -16.66 -2.52
N VAL A 680 14.48 -17.98 -2.59
CA VAL A 680 15.23 -18.72 -3.61
C VAL A 680 14.28 -19.65 -4.33
N MET A 681 14.23 -19.56 -5.65
CA MET A 681 13.48 -20.45 -6.51
C MET A 681 14.35 -21.63 -6.92
N PHE A 682 13.85 -22.84 -6.71
CA PHE A 682 14.59 -24.08 -6.98
C PHE A 682 14.13 -24.76 -8.26
N PRO A 683 15.02 -25.44 -9.01
CA PRO A 683 14.65 -26.27 -10.15
C PRO A 683 13.58 -27.31 -9.82
N TRP A 684 12.69 -27.55 -10.78
CA TRP A 684 11.62 -28.53 -10.70
C TRP A 684 12.14 -29.90 -11.15
N HIS A 685 12.68 -30.69 -10.22
CA HIS A 685 13.33 -31.98 -10.53
C HIS A 685 12.89 -33.10 -9.57
N GLY A 686 12.80 -34.33 -10.09
CA GLY A 686 12.41 -35.52 -9.34
C GLY A 686 10.94 -35.92 -9.50
N GLU A 687 10.57 -37.08 -8.96
CA GLU A 687 9.21 -37.63 -9.06
C GLU A 687 8.16 -36.70 -8.43
N ASP A 688 8.48 -36.10 -7.28
CA ASP A 688 7.63 -35.12 -6.61
C ASP A 688 8.11 -33.67 -6.81
N SER A 689 9.12 -33.48 -7.67
CA SER A 689 9.65 -32.18 -8.09
C SER A 689 10.39 -31.38 -7.00
N LEU A 690 10.89 -32.07 -5.98
CA LEU A 690 11.54 -31.47 -4.81
C LEU A 690 12.99 -31.95 -4.59
N ASP A 691 13.58 -32.73 -5.51
CA ASP A 691 14.92 -33.32 -5.32
C ASP A 691 15.98 -32.24 -5.06
N THR A 692 16.03 -31.19 -5.90
CA THR A 692 16.97 -30.08 -5.71
C THR A 692 16.69 -29.29 -4.43
N VAL A 693 15.48 -29.32 -3.86
CA VAL A 693 15.26 -28.72 -2.54
C VAL A 693 15.91 -29.57 -1.45
N ARG A 694 15.80 -30.90 -1.54
CA ARG A 694 16.36 -31.84 -0.55
C ARG A 694 17.89 -31.84 -0.51
N GLU A 695 18.53 -31.45 -1.61
CA GLU A 695 19.99 -31.27 -1.67
C GLU A 695 20.47 -30.09 -0.82
N HIS A 696 19.63 -29.07 -0.61
CA HIS A 696 20.00 -27.81 0.06
C HIS A 696 19.33 -27.62 1.42
N ALA A 697 18.15 -28.21 1.65
CA ALA A 697 17.31 -27.95 2.82
C ALA A 697 16.64 -29.22 3.36
N ARG A 698 16.38 -29.23 4.67
CA ARG A 698 15.64 -30.29 5.34
C ARG A 698 14.15 -30.11 5.10
N LEU A 699 13.54 -31.06 4.40
CA LEU A 699 12.13 -30.99 4.03
C LEU A 699 11.29 -32.02 4.80
N ASP A 700 10.41 -31.54 5.66
CA ASP A 700 9.39 -32.36 6.31
C ASP A 700 8.14 -32.54 5.41
N PRO A 701 7.23 -33.49 5.71
CA PRO A 701 6.04 -33.73 4.89
C PRO A 701 5.13 -32.51 4.72
N VAL A 702 5.01 -31.67 5.76
CA VAL A 702 4.16 -30.47 5.75
C VAL A 702 4.72 -29.43 4.79
N SER A 703 6.04 -29.25 4.81
CA SER A 703 6.79 -28.36 3.92
C SER A 703 6.71 -28.84 2.47
N ALA A 704 6.88 -30.16 2.25
CA ALA A 704 6.77 -30.77 0.93
C ALA A 704 5.37 -30.64 0.33
N GLU A 705 4.32 -30.79 1.14
CA GLU A 705 2.94 -30.56 0.73
C GLU A 705 2.70 -29.09 0.38
N ALA A 706 3.16 -28.16 1.23
CA ALA A 706 2.98 -26.73 1.00
C ALA A 706 3.68 -26.24 -0.29
N LEU A 707 4.90 -26.72 -0.58
CA LEU A 707 5.62 -26.40 -1.81
C LEU A 707 4.91 -26.94 -3.07
N ARG A 708 4.17 -28.05 -2.94
CA ARG A 708 3.39 -28.67 -4.02
C ARG A 708 1.91 -28.26 -4.04
N ALA A 709 1.49 -27.35 -3.16
CA ALA A 709 0.14 -26.79 -3.19
C ALA A 709 -0.05 -25.88 -4.42
N ASP A 710 -1.29 -25.78 -4.93
CA ASP A 710 -1.66 -24.89 -6.05
C ASP A 710 -1.32 -23.42 -5.77
N GLU A 711 -1.17 -23.02 -4.51
CA GLU A 711 -0.70 -21.67 -4.17
C GLU A 711 0.76 -21.42 -4.62
N ARG A 712 1.62 -22.46 -4.60
CA ARG A 712 3.08 -22.35 -4.76
C ARG A 712 3.66 -21.18 -3.94
N PRO A 713 3.46 -21.15 -2.61
CA PRO A 713 3.97 -20.07 -1.78
C PRO A 713 5.48 -20.21 -1.58
N VAL A 714 6.12 -19.16 -1.07
CA VAL A 714 7.43 -19.28 -0.44
C VAL A 714 7.26 -20.04 0.87
N VAL A 715 7.97 -21.14 1.07
CA VAL A 715 7.94 -21.93 2.32
C VAL A 715 9.28 -21.80 3.03
N LEU A 716 9.26 -21.37 4.28
CA LEU A 716 10.47 -21.31 5.11
C LEU A 716 10.85 -22.72 5.57
N VAL A 717 12.08 -23.15 5.26
CA VAL A 717 12.59 -24.49 5.61
C VAL A 717 14.02 -24.41 6.16
N PRO A 718 14.41 -25.29 7.09
CA PRO A 718 15.78 -25.32 7.61
C PRO A 718 16.78 -25.72 6.54
N LEU A 719 17.94 -25.06 6.51
CA LEU A 719 19.07 -25.38 5.64
C LEU A 719 19.83 -26.61 6.15
N LEU A 720 20.43 -27.37 5.22
CA LEU A 720 21.37 -28.43 5.56
C LEU A 720 22.78 -27.86 5.82
N PRO A 721 23.63 -28.54 6.61
CA PRO A 721 25.05 -28.20 6.66
C PRO A 721 25.68 -28.32 5.26
N GLY A 722 26.44 -27.30 4.82
CA GLY A 722 27.08 -27.30 3.50
C GLY A 722 26.11 -27.17 2.32
N HIS A 723 24.93 -26.58 2.54
CA HIS A 723 23.85 -26.40 1.56
C HIS A 723 24.20 -25.69 0.24
N GLY A 724 25.43 -25.29 -0.04
CA GLY A 724 25.82 -24.75 -1.36
C GLY A 724 25.14 -23.45 -1.84
N LEU A 725 24.37 -22.76 -0.99
CA LEU A 725 23.86 -21.41 -1.25
C LEU A 725 24.83 -20.39 -0.66
N ALA A 726 24.86 -19.17 -1.19
CA ALA A 726 25.66 -18.11 -0.59
C ALA A 726 25.15 -17.77 0.82
N ASP A 727 26.05 -17.56 1.79
CA ASP A 727 25.73 -17.13 3.15
C ASP A 727 24.88 -15.85 3.19
N GLY A 728 25.05 -15.02 2.15
CA GLY A 728 24.26 -13.83 1.93
C GLY A 728 22.77 -14.10 1.66
N ILE A 729 22.26 -15.32 1.48
CA ILE A 729 20.82 -15.55 1.24
C ILE A 729 19.98 -15.23 2.48
N ALA A 730 20.38 -15.72 3.65
CA ALA A 730 19.68 -15.56 4.92
C ALA A 730 20.68 -15.31 6.08
N PRO A 731 21.35 -14.15 6.11
CA PRO A 731 22.51 -13.93 6.98
C PRO A 731 22.15 -13.99 8.47
N GLY A 732 22.75 -14.97 9.17
CA GLY A 732 22.54 -15.23 10.59
C GLY A 732 21.24 -15.96 10.92
N LEU A 733 20.61 -16.60 9.93
CA LEU A 733 19.46 -17.48 10.11
C LEU A 733 19.80 -18.88 9.60
N ASP A 734 19.07 -19.88 10.09
CA ASP A 734 19.19 -21.29 9.74
C ASP A 734 18.10 -21.75 8.75
N GLU A 735 17.18 -20.87 8.36
CA GLU A 735 16.09 -21.14 7.41
C GLU A 735 16.22 -20.33 6.12
N VAL A 736 15.77 -20.91 5.00
CA VAL A 736 15.63 -20.26 3.70
C VAL A 736 14.18 -20.29 3.23
N GLY A 737 13.76 -19.23 2.53
CA GLY A 737 12.47 -19.23 1.83
C GLY A 737 12.58 -19.92 0.47
N VAL A 738 12.06 -21.14 0.37
CA VAL A 738 12.02 -21.92 -0.88
C VAL A 738 10.79 -21.55 -1.68
N LEU A 739 10.97 -21.24 -2.96
CA LEU A 739 9.92 -21.02 -3.94
C LEU A 739 10.04 -22.06 -5.05
N GLN A 740 8.91 -22.62 -5.50
CA GLN A 740 8.88 -23.50 -6.66
C GLN A 740 8.46 -22.70 -7.90
N PRO A 741 8.95 -23.04 -9.11
CA PRO A 741 8.46 -22.43 -10.33
C PRO A 741 6.96 -22.67 -10.47
N TYR A 742 6.27 -21.60 -10.85
CA TYR A 742 4.82 -21.60 -10.99
C TYR A 742 4.37 -21.09 -12.36
N ALA A 743 5.21 -20.37 -13.10
CA ALA A 743 4.92 -19.88 -14.44
C ALA A 743 5.80 -20.61 -15.45
N PRO A 744 5.35 -20.85 -16.70
CA PRO A 744 6.16 -21.52 -17.73
C PRO A 744 7.51 -20.83 -17.95
N LEU A 745 7.55 -19.49 -17.91
CA LEU A 745 8.80 -18.72 -17.96
C LEU A 745 9.80 -19.11 -16.85
N HIS A 746 9.34 -19.36 -15.62
CA HIS A 746 10.21 -19.77 -14.52
C HIS A 746 10.82 -21.15 -14.76
N HIS A 747 10.02 -22.09 -15.29
CA HIS A 747 10.51 -23.41 -15.67
C HIS A 747 11.60 -23.31 -16.73
N LEU A 748 11.38 -22.55 -17.81
CA LEU A 748 12.35 -22.37 -18.88
C LEU A 748 13.69 -21.79 -18.39
N LEU A 749 13.65 -20.82 -17.48
CA LEU A 749 14.87 -20.22 -16.90
C LEU A 749 15.63 -21.22 -16.02
N LEU A 750 14.93 -21.91 -15.10
CA LEU A 750 15.56 -22.85 -14.16
C LEU A 750 16.07 -24.12 -14.84
N GLU A 751 15.35 -24.65 -15.83
CA GLU A 751 15.76 -25.82 -16.60
C GLU A 751 17.03 -25.53 -17.42
N ALA A 752 17.13 -24.34 -18.00
CA ALA A 752 18.31 -23.95 -18.77
C ALA A 752 19.55 -23.75 -17.88
N LEU A 753 19.38 -23.24 -16.66
CA LEU A 753 20.49 -22.91 -15.75
C LEU A 753 20.88 -24.05 -14.80
N GLY A 754 19.96 -24.97 -14.53
CA GLY A 754 20.18 -26.16 -13.71
C GLY A 754 20.54 -25.89 -12.25
N ARG A 755 20.22 -24.70 -11.71
CA ARG A 755 20.64 -24.28 -10.35
C ARG A 755 19.62 -23.36 -9.67
N PRO A 756 19.66 -23.23 -8.32
CA PRO A 756 18.77 -22.32 -7.59
C PRO A 756 19.05 -20.84 -7.89
N LEU A 757 17.99 -20.05 -8.03
CA LEU A 757 18.07 -18.61 -8.30
C LEU A 757 17.39 -17.81 -7.19
N VAL A 758 17.96 -16.68 -6.79
CA VAL A 758 17.23 -15.68 -6.00
C VAL A 758 15.98 -15.27 -6.78
N ALA A 759 14.84 -15.18 -6.12
CA ALA A 759 13.59 -14.67 -6.69
C ALA A 759 12.90 -13.76 -5.68
N THR A 760 13.43 -12.55 -5.52
CA THR A 760 12.88 -11.55 -4.59
C THR A 760 12.03 -10.52 -5.33
N SER A 761 10.97 -10.01 -4.70
CA SER A 761 10.14 -8.93 -5.26
C SER A 761 10.99 -7.77 -5.77
N ALA A 762 10.75 -7.32 -7.00
CA ALA A 762 11.47 -6.21 -7.58
C ALA A 762 10.81 -4.88 -7.16
N ASN A 763 11.24 -4.40 -6.00
CA ASN A 763 10.87 -3.12 -5.43
C ASN A 763 12.05 -2.52 -4.68
N LEU A 764 12.07 -1.18 -4.60
CA LEU A 764 12.88 -0.48 -3.62
C LEU A 764 12.29 -0.74 -2.22
N ALA A 765 13.14 -0.70 -1.19
CA ALA A 765 12.71 -1.05 0.17
C ALA A 765 11.51 -0.20 0.63
N GLY A 766 10.38 -0.87 0.93
CA GLY A 766 9.14 -0.23 1.40
C GLY A 766 8.15 0.18 0.31
N GLU A 767 8.49 0.03 -0.98
CA GLU A 767 7.59 0.29 -2.11
C GLU A 767 6.79 -0.97 -2.52
N PRO A 768 5.60 -0.82 -3.14
CA PRO A 768 4.82 -1.94 -3.69
C PRO A 768 5.57 -2.63 -4.84
N ILE A 769 5.17 -3.86 -5.17
CA ILE A 769 5.73 -4.59 -6.30
C ILE A 769 5.49 -3.83 -7.62
N ILE A 770 6.53 -3.76 -8.46
CA ILE A 770 6.45 -3.10 -9.77
C ILE A 770 5.83 -4.08 -10.78
N THR A 771 4.97 -3.58 -11.67
CA THR A 771 4.32 -4.33 -12.76
C THR A 771 4.54 -3.73 -14.14
N ASP A 772 4.78 -2.42 -14.21
CA ASP A 772 4.97 -1.67 -15.44
C ASP A 772 6.44 -1.72 -15.93
N PRO A 773 6.71 -2.01 -17.22
CA PRO A 773 8.07 -2.06 -17.77
C PRO A 773 8.85 -0.75 -17.64
N GLU A 774 8.26 0.39 -18.01
CA GLU A 774 8.94 1.69 -17.98
C GLU A 774 9.30 2.08 -16.55
N VAL A 775 8.38 1.81 -15.61
CA VAL A 775 8.66 2.01 -14.17
C VAL A 775 9.74 1.07 -13.67
N ALA A 776 9.77 -0.19 -14.13
CA ALA A 776 10.78 -1.17 -13.74
C ALA A 776 12.16 -0.72 -14.19
N GLU A 777 12.32 -0.35 -15.46
CA GLU A 777 13.57 0.18 -16.01
C GLU A 777 14.02 1.43 -15.24
N ALA A 778 13.15 2.44 -15.13
CA ALA A 778 13.49 3.71 -14.49
C ALA A 778 13.88 3.57 -13.01
N ARG A 779 13.26 2.64 -12.27
CA ARG A 779 13.47 2.49 -10.82
C ARG A 779 14.52 1.44 -10.45
N LEU A 780 14.67 0.41 -11.28
CA LEU A 780 15.57 -0.71 -11.00
C LEU A 780 16.84 -0.65 -11.84
N ALA A 781 17.06 0.35 -12.69
CA ALA A 781 18.28 0.50 -13.48
C ALA A 781 19.56 0.51 -12.64
N ARG A 782 19.50 0.96 -11.37
CA ARG A 782 20.63 0.90 -10.44
C ARG A 782 20.77 -0.43 -9.71
N VAL A 783 19.85 -1.37 -9.93
CA VAL A 783 19.78 -2.67 -9.25
C VAL A 783 20.00 -3.82 -10.22
N ALA A 784 19.18 -3.90 -11.26
CA ALA A 784 19.27 -4.92 -12.30
C ALA A 784 20.23 -4.48 -13.41
N ASP A 785 21.01 -5.44 -13.92
CA ASP A 785 21.89 -5.27 -15.08
C ASP A 785 21.12 -5.44 -16.41
N ALA A 786 19.98 -6.14 -16.37
CA ALA A 786 19.11 -6.35 -17.51
C ALA A 786 17.66 -6.61 -17.09
N PHE A 787 16.75 -6.53 -18.05
CA PHE A 787 15.32 -6.71 -17.86
C PHE A 787 14.76 -7.73 -18.85
N LEU A 788 13.95 -8.66 -18.36
CA LEU A 788 13.16 -9.57 -19.18
C LEU A 788 11.68 -9.22 -19.01
N HIS A 789 11.16 -8.50 -20.01
CA HIS A 789 9.79 -8.02 -20.07
C HIS A 789 8.87 -8.99 -20.79
N HIS A 790 7.56 -8.76 -20.61
CA HIS A 790 6.55 -9.26 -21.51
C HIS A 790 5.40 -8.25 -21.68
N ASP A 791 4.76 -8.31 -22.84
CA ASP A 791 3.69 -7.40 -23.26
C ASP A 791 2.32 -7.69 -22.62
N ARG A 792 2.12 -8.81 -21.91
CA ARG A 792 0.90 -9.03 -21.10
C ARG A 792 0.83 -8.04 -19.92
N PRO A 793 -0.20 -7.17 -19.84
CA PRO A 793 -0.40 -6.31 -18.68
C PRO A 793 -0.79 -7.10 -17.41
N ILE A 794 -0.27 -6.66 -16.27
CA ILE A 794 -0.66 -7.15 -14.93
C ILE A 794 -1.57 -6.07 -14.33
N LEU A 795 -2.86 -6.35 -14.25
CA LEU A 795 -3.87 -5.38 -13.80
C LEU A 795 -3.87 -5.26 -12.27
N HIS A 796 -3.69 -6.39 -11.60
CA HIS A 796 -3.74 -6.48 -10.14
C HIS A 796 -2.40 -7.01 -9.62
N PRO A 797 -1.52 -6.14 -9.11
CA PRO A 797 -0.26 -6.55 -8.52
C PRO A 797 -0.48 -7.49 -7.34
N VAL A 798 0.32 -8.55 -7.25
CA VAL A 798 0.21 -9.53 -6.17
C VAL A 798 1.56 -10.14 -5.83
N ASP A 799 2.01 -9.94 -4.60
CA ASP A 799 3.23 -10.56 -4.04
C ASP A 799 3.06 -12.07 -3.86
N ASP A 800 4.16 -12.84 -3.89
CA ASP A 800 4.13 -14.26 -3.55
C ASP A 800 3.73 -14.47 -2.07
N GLY A 801 2.83 -15.43 -1.80
CA GLY A 801 2.50 -15.82 -0.43
C GLY A 801 3.72 -16.36 0.32
N VAL A 802 3.75 -16.23 1.64
CA VAL A 802 4.81 -16.82 2.50
C VAL A 802 4.18 -17.67 3.57
N ARG A 803 4.66 -18.90 3.74
CA ARG A 803 4.24 -19.85 4.77
C ARG A 803 5.43 -20.36 5.59
N ARG A 804 5.21 -20.65 6.87
CA ARG A 804 6.17 -21.30 7.77
C ARG A 804 5.51 -22.51 8.43
N PRO A 805 6.09 -23.71 8.36
CA PRO A 805 5.65 -24.86 9.14
C PRO A 805 5.80 -24.58 10.64
N ILE A 806 4.69 -24.59 11.37
CA ILE A 806 4.65 -24.39 12.83
C ILE A 806 3.56 -25.30 13.41
N ALA A 807 3.95 -26.15 14.35
CA ALA A 807 3.06 -27.09 15.04
C ALA A 807 2.27 -27.97 14.05
N GLY A 808 2.99 -28.62 13.13
CA GLY A 808 2.44 -29.59 12.17
C GLY A 808 1.61 -29.00 11.02
N ARG A 809 1.58 -27.67 10.84
CA ARG A 809 0.82 -27.01 9.76
C ARG A 809 1.65 -25.90 9.11
N ALA A 810 1.52 -25.72 7.79
CA ALA A 810 2.15 -24.62 7.04
C ALA A 810 1.32 -23.33 7.19
N ARG A 811 1.65 -22.52 8.21
CA ARG A 811 0.89 -21.32 8.58
C ARG A 811 1.30 -20.10 7.75
N PRO A 812 0.35 -19.27 7.29
CA PRO A 812 0.67 -18.11 6.48
C PRO A 812 1.32 -17.01 7.32
N LEU A 813 2.39 -16.42 6.79
CA LEU A 813 3.02 -15.20 7.31
C LEU A 813 2.66 -13.98 6.45
N ARG A 814 2.42 -14.20 5.15
CA ARG A 814 2.05 -13.16 4.19
C ARG A 814 0.99 -13.73 3.23
N PRO A 815 -0.20 -13.10 3.13
CA PRO A 815 -1.19 -13.43 2.11
C PRO A 815 -0.70 -12.93 0.74
N GLY A 816 -0.91 -13.72 -0.32
CA GLY A 816 -0.37 -13.37 -1.63
C GLY A 816 -0.94 -14.22 -2.77
N ARG A 817 -0.16 -14.35 -3.83
CA ARG A 817 -0.53 -15.06 -5.07
C ARG A 817 -0.98 -16.48 -4.74
N GLY A 818 -2.12 -16.89 -5.32
CA GLY A 818 -2.67 -18.22 -5.16
C GLY A 818 -3.45 -18.46 -3.86
N SER A 819 -3.41 -17.52 -2.90
CA SER A 819 -4.23 -17.55 -1.68
C SER A 819 -5.06 -16.29 -1.46
N SER A 820 -4.81 -15.22 -2.21
CA SER A 820 -5.49 -13.93 -2.08
C SER A 820 -6.02 -13.38 -3.41
N PRO A 821 -7.16 -12.68 -3.43
CA PRO A 821 -8.01 -12.30 -2.29
C PRO A 821 -8.61 -13.49 -1.54
N LEU A 822 -8.52 -13.48 -0.21
CA LEU A 822 -8.96 -14.59 0.64
C LEU A 822 -10.40 -14.35 1.07
N GLU A 823 -11.30 -15.22 0.64
CA GLU A 823 -12.73 -15.16 0.98
C GLU A 823 -13.04 -16.05 2.19
N LEU A 824 -13.72 -15.49 3.21
CA LEU A 824 -14.24 -16.21 4.38
C LEU A 824 -15.76 -15.95 4.51
N GLU A 825 -16.47 -16.97 5.01
CA GLU A 825 -17.88 -16.83 5.39
C GLU A 825 -17.97 -16.29 6.82
N LEU A 826 -18.90 -15.37 7.04
CA LEU A 826 -19.23 -14.85 8.35
C LEU A 826 -20.37 -15.68 8.95
N PRO A 827 -20.38 -15.90 10.28
CA PRO A 827 -21.45 -16.63 10.96
C PRO A 827 -22.81 -15.89 10.94
N TRP A 828 -22.83 -14.61 10.55
CA TRP A 828 -24.02 -13.76 10.52
C TRP A 828 -24.01 -12.87 9.28
N ARG A 829 -25.20 -12.37 8.92
CA ARG A 829 -25.33 -11.37 7.86
C ARG A 829 -25.11 -9.96 8.39
N LEU A 830 -24.41 -9.17 7.61
CA LEU A 830 -24.14 -7.77 7.87
C LEU A 830 -25.29 -6.89 7.40
N PRO A 831 -25.77 -5.96 8.24
CA PRO A 831 -26.84 -5.05 7.86
C PRO A 831 -26.40 -3.99 6.83
N ARG A 832 -25.09 -3.80 6.66
CA ARG A 832 -24.47 -2.86 5.72
C ARG A 832 -23.08 -3.33 5.34
N ALA A 833 -22.58 -2.87 4.20
CA ALA A 833 -21.21 -3.18 3.78
C ALA A 833 -20.16 -2.42 4.61
N VAL A 834 -19.09 -3.11 4.98
CA VAL A 834 -18.03 -2.65 5.89
C VAL A 834 -16.68 -2.79 5.22
N LEU A 835 -15.86 -1.75 5.29
CA LEU A 835 -14.45 -1.77 4.91
C LEU A 835 -13.59 -1.67 6.17
N ALA A 836 -12.75 -2.66 6.44
CA ALA A 836 -11.74 -2.60 7.48
C ALA A 836 -10.36 -2.31 6.87
N VAL A 837 -9.73 -1.23 7.31
CA VAL A 837 -8.48 -0.71 6.70
C VAL A 837 -7.20 -1.26 7.32
N GLY A 838 -7.32 -2.11 8.34
CA GLY A 838 -6.18 -2.83 8.92
C GLY A 838 -5.18 -1.94 9.65
N ALA A 839 -3.96 -2.45 9.77
CA ALA A 839 -2.83 -1.81 10.44
C ALA A 839 -1.93 -1.02 9.47
N GLN A 840 -0.89 -0.39 10.03
CA GLN A 840 0.14 0.34 9.28
C GLN A 840 1.17 -0.58 8.63
N GLN A 841 1.56 -1.62 9.36
CA GLN A 841 2.56 -2.61 8.94
C GLN A 841 1.87 -3.79 8.29
N LYS A 842 2.58 -4.47 7.38
CA LYS A 842 2.09 -5.62 6.59
C LYS A 842 0.65 -5.44 6.09
N SER A 843 0.33 -4.23 5.64
CA SER A 843 -1.03 -3.77 5.46
C SER A 843 -1.83 -4.64 4.50
N THR A 844 -3.09 -4.87 4.89
CA THR A 844 -4.15 -5.52 4.12
C THR A 844 -5.45 -4.79 4.42
N VAL A 845 -6.40 -4.83 3.48
CA VAL A 845 -7.76 -4.33 3.68
C VAL A 845 -8.75 -5.47 3.60
N CYS A 846 -9.85 -5.36 4.33
CA CYS A 846 -10.90 -6.37 4.35
C CYS A 846 -12.24 -5.73 4.00
N LEU A 847 -12.92 -6.28 3.00
CA LEU A 847 -14.27 -5.87 2.61
C LEU A 847 -15.27 -6.92 3.07
N ALA A 848 -16.28 -6.54 3.83
CA ALA A 848 -17.29 -7.45 4.37
C ALA A 848 -18.70 -6.94 4.10
N TRP A 849 -19.59 -7.83 3.66
CA TRP A 849 -21.01 -7.54 3.40
C TRP A 849 -21.80 -8.83 3.47
N GLU A 850 -23.11 -8.76 3.70
CA GLU A 850 -23.93 -9.97 3.88
C GLU A 850 -23.25 -10.97 4.85
N ALA A 851 -23.20 -12.26 4.57
CA ALA A 851 -22.50 -13.25 5.38
C ALA A 851 -21.07 -13.55 4.88
N ARG A 852 -20.33 -12.56 4.37
CA ARG A 852 -19.00 -12.80 3.78
C ARG A 852 -18.02 -11.66 4.06
N LEU A 853 -16.75 -12.02 4.06
CA LEU A 853 -15.64 -11.08 4.05
C LEU A 853 -14.58 -11.51 3.04
N VAL A 854 -13.82 -10.53 2.55
CA VAL A 854 -12.72 -10.73 1.62
C VAL A 854 -11.51 -9.93 2.07
N LEU A 855 -10.43 -10.64 2.37
CA LEU A 855 -9.13 -10.05 2.69
C LEU A 855 -8.33 -9.82 1.40
N SER A 856 -7.78 -8.62 1.24
CA SER A 856 -6.92 -8.28 0.10
C SER A 856 -5.58 -9.03 0.13
N PRO A 857 -4.86 -9.11 -1.00
CA PRO A 857 -3.44 -9.41 -0.98
C PRO A 857 -2.64 -8.44 -0.10
N HIS A 858 -1.40 -8.80 0.20
CA HIS A 858 -0.45 -7.94 0.90
C HIS A 858 -0.16 -6.65 0.12
N ILE A 859 -0.26 -5.51 0.79
CA ILE A 859 -0.02 -4.19 0.21
C ILE A 859 1.38 -3.67 0.59
N GLY A 860 1.86 -3.99 1.80
CA GLY A 860 3.16 -3.57 2.33
C GLY A 860 3.07 -2.58 3.47
N GLU A 861 4.11 -1.79 3.67
CA GLU A 861 4.22 -0.80 4.75
C GLU A 861 3.69 0.57 4.29
N LEU A 862 2.72 1.15 5.01
CA LEU A 862 2.08 2.42 4.61
C LEU A 862 2.91 3.67 4.94
N SER A 863 4.25 3.56 4.97
CA SER A 863 5.17 4.67 5.27
C SER A 863 5.53 5.50 4.04
N ALA A 864 5.49 4.90 2.84
CA ALA A 864 5.83 5.55 1.57
C ALA A 864 4.57 5.92 0.76
N LEU A 865 4.63 7.04 0.03
CA LEU A 865 3.50 7.54 -0.77
C LEU A 865 3.01 6.52 -1.81
N ARG A 866 3.92 5.82 -2.50
CA ARG A 866 3.55 4.78 -3.47
C ARG A 866 2.74 3.65 -2.85
N THR A 867 3.10 3.22 -1.65
CA THR A 867 2.38 2.17 -0.92
C THR A 867 1.03 2.68 -0.42
N GLN A 868 0.93 3.95 -0.04
CA GLN A 868 -0.33 4.62 0.29
C GLN A 868 -1.27 4.74 -0.92
N GLN A 869 -0.74 5.04 -2.11
CA GLN A 869 -1.51 5.04 -3.35
C GLN A 869 -1.93 3.62 -3.76
N ALA A 870 -1.05 2.63 -3.62
CA ALA A 870 -1.39 1.22 -3.85
C ALA A 870 -2.49 0.74 -2.90
N PHE A 871 -2.44 1.17 -1.64
CA PHE A 871 -3.47 0.93 -0.64
C PHE A 871 -4.84 1.49 -1.07
N ALA A 872 -4.91 2.75 -1.49
CA ALA A 872 -6.15 3.36 -1.98
C ALA A 872 -6.69 2.65 -3.25
N ARG A 873 -5.81 2.36 -4.22
CA ARG A 873 -6.18 1.61 -5.43
C ARG A 873 -6.68 0.20 -5.12
N GLN A 874 -6.09 -0.48 -4.13
CA GLN A 874 -6.51 -1.82 -3.74
C GLN A 874 -7.92 -1.83 -3.14
N ILE A 875 -8.29 -0.79 -2.39
CA ILE A 875 -9.65 -0.60 -1.87
C ILE A 875 -10.65 -0.43 -3.02
N GLU A 876 -10.34 0.48 -3.95
CA GLU A 876 -11.18 0.74 -5.14
C GLU A 876 -11.33 -0.50 -6.01
N THR A 877 -10.22 -1.21 -6.23
CA THR A 877 -10.17 -2.46 -7.01
C THR A 877 -11.05 -3.53 -6.38
N LEU A 878 -10.89 -3.77 -5.08
CA LEU A 878 -11.63 -4.83 -4.40
C LEU A 878 -13.14 -4.51 -4.38
N ALA A 879 -13.50 -3.27 -4.07
CA ALA A 879 -14.88 -2.79 -4.12
C ALA A 879 -15.49 -2.92 -5.53
N GLY A 880 -14.73 -2.55 -6.56
CA GLY A 880 -15.15 -2.62 -7.96
C GLY A 880 -15.35 -4.04 -8.46
N LEU A 881 -14.40 -4.96 -8.19
CA LEU A 881 -14.48 -6.35 -8.62
C LEU A 881 -15.66 -7.11 -8.00
N TYR A 882 -15.99 -6.82 -6.74
CA TYR A 882 -17.14 -7.42 -6.06
C TYR A 882 -18.44 -6.63 -6.23
N GLY A 883 -18.40 -5.41 -6.80
CA GLY A 883 -19.56 -4.54 -6.95
C GLY A 883 -20.15 -4.06 -5.61
N VAL A 884 -19.31 -3.91 -4.59
CA VAL A 884 -19.74 -3.60 -3.21
C VAL A 884 -19.29 -2.19 -2.85
N ARG A 885 -20.22 -1.37 -2.36
CA ARG A 885 -19.93 -0.02 -1.86
C ARG A 885 -19.96 -0.03 -0.33
N PRO A 886 -18.81 0.17 0.35
CA PRO A 886 -18.79 0.19 1.82
C PRO A 886 -19.49 1.43 2.37
N GLU A 887 -20.22 1.25 3.47
CA GLU A 887 -20.97 2.31 4.17
C GLU A 887 -20.35 2.66 5.52
N LEU A 888 -19.54 1.75 6.08
CA LEU A 888 -18.84 1.88 7.34
C LEU A 888 -17.37 1.51 7.17
N VAL A 889 -16.47 2.32 7.73
CA VAL A 889 -15.03 2.04 7.76
C VAL A 889 -14.59 1.70 9.18
N LEU A 890 -13.89 0.58 9.34
CA LEU A 890 -13.26 0.17 10.59
C LEU A 890 -11.76 0.44 10.50
N HIS A 891 -11.19 1.03 11.54
CA HIS A 891 -9.78 1.37 11.56
C HIS A 891 -9.15 1.12 12.94
N ASP A 892 -7.82 1.04 12.97
CA ASP A 892 -7.05 0.90 14.21
C ASP A 892 -7.17 2.16 15.09
N ALA A 893 -7.12 1.99 16.41
CA ALA A 893 -7.10 3.08 17.39
C ALA A 893 -5.93 4.06 17.21
N HIS A 894 -4.82 3.61 16.60
CA HIS A 894 -3.65 4.45 16.41
C HIS A 894 -3.89 5.58 15.40
N ARG A 895 -4.10 6.79 15.91
CA ARG A 895 -4.39 8.00 15.11
C ARG A 895 -3.29 8.39 14.12
N GLY A 896 -2.05 7.98 14.38
CA GLY A 896 -0.89 8.25 13.53
C GLY A 896 -0.71 7.27 12.36
N TYR A 897 -1.54 6.24 12.22
CA TYR A 897 -1.48 5.35 11.06
C TYR A 897 -2.06 6.01 9.81
N HIS A 898 -1.47 5.72 8.65
CA HIS A 898 -2.00 6.19 7.38
C HIS A 898 -3.37 5.58 7.10
N SER A 899 -3.56 4.28 7.37
CA SER A 899 -4.87 3.61 7.23
C SER A 899 -5.97 4.34 8.03
N THR A 900 -5.69 4.70 9.28
CA THR A 900 -6.62 5.46 10.14
C THR A 900 -6.86 6.89 9.64
N ARG A 901 -5.85 7.58 9.11
CA ARG A 901 -6.05 8.90 8.49
C ARG A 901 -6.91 8.80 7.24
N TRP A 902 -6.58 7.87 6.34
CA TRP A 902 -7.35 7.60 5.13
C TRP A 902 -8.82 7.28 5.46
N ALA A 903 -9.07 6.45 6.49
CA ALA A 903 -10.42 6.12 6.92
C ALA A 903 -11.20 7.38 7.32
N ARG A 904 -10.59 8.27 8.10
CA ARG A 904 -11.21 9.54 8.52
C ARG A 904 -11.45 10.50 7.36
N ASP A 905 -10.54 10.51 6.39
CA ASP A 905 -10.63 11.37 5.20
C ASP A 905 -11.58 10.81 4.13
N SER A 906 -12.03 9.55 4.25
CA SER A 906 -12.91 8.88 3.28
C SER A 906 -14.32 9.49 3.20
N GLY A 907 -14.76 10.24 4.23
CA GLY A 907 -16.11 10.76 4.34
C GLY A 907 -17.18 9.72 4.75
N LEU A 908 -16.80 8.46 4.93
CA LEU A 908 -17.69 7.40 5.43
C LEU A 908 -17.80 7.42 6.96
N ALA A 909 -18.84 6.78 7.49
CA ALA A 909 -18.94 6.57 8.93
C ALA A 909 -17.76 5.71 9.40
N CYS A 910 -17.09 6.10 10.48
CA CYS A 910 -15.90 5.42 10.98
C CYS A 910 -16.11 4.84 12.37
N ARG A 911 -15.52 3.67 12.63
CA ARG A 911 -15.44 3.07 13.96
C ARG A 911 -14.03 2.60 14.27
N GLU A 912 -13.63 2.88 15.49
CA GLU A 912 -12.32 2.53 16.03
C GLU A 912 -12.33 1.12 16.63
N VAL A 913 -11.26 0.36 16.39
CA VAL A 913 -11.02 -0.95 16.99
C VAL A 913 -9.60 -0.99 17.57
N ALA A 914 -9.47 -1.47 18.81
CA ALA A 914 -8.17 -1.63 19.46
C ALA A 914 -7.35 -2.75 18.80
N HIS A 915 -6.06 -2.52 18.63
CA HIS A 915 -5.15 -3.38 17.86
C HIS A 915 -5.16 -4.84 18.33
N HIS A 916 -4.88 -5.06 19.62
CA HIS A 916 -4.80 -6.42 20.19
C HIS A 916 -6.16 -7.10 20.29
N HIS A 917 -7.25 -6.33 20.42
CA HIS A 917 -8.60 -6.90 20.35
C HIS A 917 -8.88 -7.42 18.93
N ALA A 918 -8.41 -6.71 17.89
CA ALA A 918 -8.51 -7.19 16.52
C ALA A 918 -7.69 -8.48 16.31
N HIS A 919 -6.45 -8.57 16.81
CA HIS A 919 -5.68 -9.83 16.80
C HIS A 919 -6.47 -10.99 17.43
N ALA A 920 -6.98 -10.79 18.65
CA ALA A 920 -7.73 -11.82 19.35
C ALA A 920 -9.03 -12.20 18.63
N ALA A 921 -9.76 -11.22 18.09
CA ALA A 921 -10.98 -11.44 17.34
C ALA A 921 -10.76 -12.12 15.99
N ALA A 922 -9.64 -11.85 15.31
CA ALA A 922 -9.28 -12.55 14.08
C ALA A 922 -9.09 -14.05 14.34
N LEU A 923 -8.36 -14.41 15.40
CA LEU A 923 -8.12 -15.81 15.76
C LEU A 923 -9.43 -16.51 16.16
N CYS A 924 -10.20 -15.90 17.05
CA CYS A 924 -11.46 -16.48 17.50
C CYS A 924 -12.45 -16.61 16.33
N GLY A 925 -12.52 -15.59 15.46
CA GLY A 925 -13.42 -15.58 14.32
C GLY A 925 -13.08 -16.62 13.26
N GLU A 926 -11.78 -16.86 13.00
CA GLU A 926 -11.34 -17.94 12.11
C GLU A 926 -11.78 -19.33 12.60
N HIS A 927 -11.78 -19.54 13.92
CA HIS A 927 -12.23 -20.79 14.55
C HIS A 927 -13.74 -20.81 14.87
N GLY A 928 -14.51 -19.81 14.42
CA GLY A 928 -15.95 -19.73 14.68
C GLY A 928 -16.36 -19.49 16.14
N ARG A 929 -15.42 -19.09 17.01
CA ARG A 929 -15.63 -18.94 18.47
C ARG A 929 -16.02 -17.52 18.84
N PHE A 930 -17.28 -17.17 18.64
CA PHE A 930 -17.78 -15.83 18.93
C PHE A 930 -18.48 -15.70 20.29
N ARG A 931 -18.89 -16.82 20.89
CA ARG A 931 -19.76 -16.82 22.08
C ARG A 931 -19.05 -17.32 23.33
N GLU A 932 -18.16 -18.29 23.16
CA GLU A 932 -17.43 -18.97 24.23
C GLU A 932 -16.28 -18.11 24.76
N PRO A 933 -16.12 -18.01 26.09
CA PRO A 933 -14.92 -17.44 26.67
C PRO A 933 -13.65 -18.16 26.17
N THR A 934 -12.66 -17.37 25.80
CA THR A 934 -11.34 -17.80 25.33
C THR A 934 -10.30 -16.90 25.99
N LEU A 935 -9.20 -17.50 26.44
CA LEU A 935 -8.01 -16.74 26.83
C LEU A 935 -7.15 -16.56 25.58
N VAL A 936 -6.82 -15.34 25.18
CA VAL A 936 -6.00 -15.11 23.98
C VAL A 936 -4.77 -14.29 24.34
N PHE A 937 -3.59 -14.87 24.12
CA PHE A 937 -2.33 -14.14 24.20
C PHE A 937 -2.10 -13.40 22.89
N THR A 938 -1.94 -12.09 22.97
CA THR A 938 -1.73 -11.18 21.82
C THR A 938 -0.32 -10.59 21.93
N TRP A 939 0.69 -11.41 21.65
CA TRP A 939 2.10 -11.03 21.80
C TRP A 939 2.67 -10.54 20.48
N ASP A 940 3.12 -9.29 20.47
CA ASP A 940 3.49 -8.58 19.26
C ASP A 940 4.64 -7.60 19.49
N GLY A 941 5.04 -6.88 18.43
CA GLY A 941 5.99 -5.79 18.48
C GLY A 941 5.45 -4.59 19.27
N THR A 942 4.43 -3.92 18.75
CA THR A 942 3.82 -2.72 19.36
C THR A 942 2.45 -2.47 18.73
N GLY A 943 1.41 -2.33 19.54
CA GLY A 943 0.11 -1.84 19.10
C GLY A 943 -0.51 -0.93 20.16
N LEU A 944 -1.33 0.04 19.76
CA LEU A 944 -1.94 0.97 20.72
C LEU A 944 -3.03 0.26 21.52
N GLY A 945 -2.87 0.22 22.84
CA GLY A 945 -3.87 -0.28 23.78
C GLY A 945 -5.04 0.70 23.99
N PRO A 946 -6.21 0.23 24.45
CA PRO A 946 -7.33 1.10 24.83
C PRO A 946 -7.01 2.13 25.93
N ASP A 947 -5.99 1.85 26.75
CA ASP A 947 -5.49 2.75 27.81
C ASP A 947 -4.51 3.82 27.31
N GLY A 948 -4.23 3.85 26.01
CA GLY A 948 -3.28 4.78 25.39
C GLY A 948 -1.80 4.40 25.55
N THR A 949 -1.50 3.24 26.14
CA THR A 949 -0.13 2.70 26.22
C THR A 949 0.18 1.74 25.07
N LEU A 950 1.46 1.42 24.87
CA LEU A 950 1.87 0.47 23.84
C LEU A 950 1.79 -0.96 24.39
N TRP A 951 0.87 -1.73 23.84
CA TRP A 951 0.68 -3.13 24.16
C TRP A 951 1.46 -4.03 23.20
N GLY A 952 1.57 -5.30 23.56
CA GLY A 952 2.17 -6.36 22.74
C GLY A 952 2.64 -7.55 23.57
N GLY A 953 2.20 -7.66 24.82
CA GLY A 953 2.52 -8.75 25.74
C GLY A 953 1.31 -9.14 26.57
N GLU A 954 0.10 -8.93 26.03
CA GLU A 954 -1.14 -9.04 26.79
C GLU A 954 -1.78 -10.41 26.66
N ALA A 955 -2.53 -10.79 27.69
CA ALA A 955 -3.47 -11.90 27.72
C ALA A 955 -4.88 -11.33 27.90
N LEU A 956 -5.73 -11.53 26.91
CA LEU A 956 -7.11 -11.08 26.89
C LEU A 956 -8.05 -12.24 27.20
N LEU A 957 -8.88 -12.11 28.22
CA LEU A 957 -9.87 -13.12 28.60
C LEU A 957 -11.26 -12.64 28.21
N GLY A 958 -12.02 -13.47 27.50
CA GLY A 958 -13.39 -13.14 27.11
C GLY A 958 -13.71 -13.64 25.72
N ARG A 959 -14.34 -12.80 24.91
CA ARG A 959 -14.76 -13.15 23.55
C ARG A 959 -14.73 -11.91 22.66
N PRO A 960 -14.79 -12.05 21.33
CA PRO A 960 -14.86 -10.89 20.44
C PRO A 960 -15.91 -9.88 20.90
N GLY A 961 -15.55 -8.60 20.89
CA GLY A 961 -16.36 -7.48 21.36
C GLY A 961 -16.30 -7.23 22.88
N HIS A 962 -15.87 -8.20 23.68
CA HIS A 962 -15.89 -8.16 25.15
C HIS A 962 -14.65 -8.84 25.75
N TRP A 963 -13.53 -8.12 25.67
CA TRP A 963 -12.25 -8.55 26.22
C TRP A 963 -11.95 -7.91 27.57
N GLN A 964 -11.46 -8.70 28.51
CA GLN A 964 -10.85 -8.24 29.75
C GLN A 964 -9.33 -8.41 29.67
N HIS A 965 -8.58 -7.37 30.03
CA HIS A 965 -7.14 -7.48 30.20
C HIS A 965 -6.85 -8.33 31.45
N HIS A 966 -6.39 -9.58 31.27
CA HIS A 966 -6.19 -10.54 32.37
C HIS A 966 -4.75 -10.54 32.89
N ALA A 967 -3.77 -10.56 31.99
CA ALA A 967 -2.35 -10.61 32.35
C ALA A 967 -1.47 -9.92 31.31
N SER A 968 -0.26 -9.53 31.72
CA SER A 968 0.76 -8.99 30.82
C SER A 968 2.13 -8.89 31.47
N PHE A 969 3.16 -8.51 30.72
CA PHE A 969 4.44 -8.12 31.30
C PHE A 969 4.33 -6.76 32.00
N ALA A 970 5.12 -6.58 33.05
CA ALA A 970 5.23 -5.29 33.74
C ALA A 970 5.70 -4.20 32.74
N PRO A 971 5.04 -3.04 32.67
CA PRO A 971 5.40 -2.00 31.71
C PRO A 971 6.83 -1.48 31.89
N PHE A 972 7.49 -1.19 30.78
CA PHE A 972 8.78 -0.53 30.70
C PHE A 972 8.73 0.66 29.74
N ALA A 973 9.75 1.50 29.75
CA ALA A 973 9.79 2.70 28.92
C ALA A 973 10.55 2.42 27.62
N LEU A 974 10.17 3.06 26.51
CA LEU A 974 10.90 3.02 25.24
C LEU A 974 11.54 4.40 24.92
N PRO A 975 12.65 4.81 25.56
CA PRO A 975 13.26 6.12 25.26
C PRO A 975 13.66 6.24 23.78
N GLY A 976 13.08 7.22 23.09
CA GLY A 976 13.25 7.43 21.65
C GLY A 976 12.14 6.84 20.78
N GLY A 977 11.16 6.13 21.37
CA GLY A 977 10.06 5.47 20.64
C GLY A 977 10.61 4.55 19.54
N GLU A 978 10.29 4.88 18.29
CA GLU A 978 10.79 4.20 17.08
C GLU A 978 12.31 4.05 17.00
N ALA A 979 13.08 4.96 17.59
CA ALA A 979 14.54 4.83 17.62
C ALA A 979 14.97 3.58 18.40
N ALA A 980 14.28 3.24 19.50
CA ALA A 980 14.60 2.07 20.30
C ALA A 980 14.26 0.76 19.57
N ILE A 981 13.31 0.78 18.64
CA ILE A 981 12.99 -0.36 17.77
C ILE A 981 14.09 -0.54 16.71
N ARG A 982 14.58 0.57 16.13
CA ARG A 982 15.65 0.54 15.11
C ARG A 982 17.02 0.24 15.68
N GLU A 983 17.26 0.60 16.93
CA GLU A 983 18.54 0.48 17.65
C GLU A 983 18.32 -0.32 18.94
N PRO A 984 18.21 -1.66 18.85
CA PRO A 984 17.85 -2.53 19.98
C PRO A 984 18.74 -2.40 21.22
N TRP A 985 20.00 -1.99 21.04
CA TRP A 985 20.91 -1.71 22.16
C TRP A 985 20.32 -0.69 23.15
N ARG A 986 19.53 0.30 22.70
CA ARG A 986 18.85 1.26 23.59
C ARG A 986 17.89 0.57 24.55
N LEU A 987 17.18 -0.45 24.08
CA LEU A 987 16.25 -1.24 24.88
C LEU A 987 17.01 -2.09 25.89
N ALA A 988 18.00 -2.85 25.42
CA ALA A 988 18.85 -3.64 26.29
C ALA A 988 19.51 -2.79 27.39
N THR A 989 20.00 -1.59 27.05
CA THR A 989 20.59 -0.67 28.01
C THR A 989 19.59 -0.18 29.05
N THR A 990 18.42 0.29 28.61
CA THR A 990 17.43 0.88 29.51
C THR A 990 16.74 -0.16 30.40
N LEU A 991 16.48 -1.36 29.88
CA LEU A 991 15.99 -2.50 30.66
C LEU A 991 17.06 -3.03 31.63
N GLY A 992 18.33 -3.03 31.22
CA GLY A 992 19.45 -3.36 32.09
C GLY A 992 19.54 -2.42 33.29
N TRP A 993 19.45 -1.11 33.07
CA TRP A 993 19.42 -0.11 34.13
C TRP A 993 18.23 -0.27 35.09
N GLN A 994 17.04 -0.56 34.56
CA GLN A 994 15.85 -0.88 35.36
C GLN A 994 16.00 -2.19 36.16
N SER A 995 16.86 -3.09 35.68
CA SER A 995 17.22 -4.33 36.35
C SER A 995 18.37 -4.17 37.36
N GLY A 996 18.97 -2.97 37.47
CA GLY A 996 20.07 -2.69 38.39
C GLY A 996 21.46 -3.00 37.83
N LEU A 997 21.59 -3.14 36.50
CA LEU A 997 22.89 -3.27 35.82
C LEU A 997 23.43 -1.87 35.52
N GLU A 998 24.74 -1.65 35.67
CA GLU A 998 25.36 -0.33 35.39
C GLU A 998 25.77 -0.19 33.91
N GLU A 999 26.39 -1.22 33.34
CA GLU A 999 26.89 -1.26 31.95
C GLU A 999 26.38 -2.49 31.17
N PRO A 1000 25.06 -2.57 30.91
CA PRO A 1000 24.44 -3.75 30.30
C PRO A 1000 24.80 -4.02 28.82
N VAL A 1001 25.29 -3.02 28.06
CA VAL A 1001 25.61 -3.15 26.63
C VAL A 1001 26.77 -2.21 26.27
N VAL A 1002 27.69 -2.67 25.41
CA VAL A 1002 28.91 -1.94 24.99
C VAL A 1002 28.68 -1.04 23.76
N GLU A 1003 27.61 -1.28 23.01
CA GLU A 1003 27.26 -0.53 21.80
C GLU A 1003 26.60 0.82 22.16
N GLY A 1004 27.41 1.88 22.22
CA GLY A 1004 26.98 3.27 22.42
C GLY A 1004 28.17 4.14 22.83
N THR A 1005 28.29 5.35 22.27
CA THR A 1005 29.34 6.29 22.70
C THR A 1005 29.02 6.86 24.10
N GLY A 1006 30.03 7.32 24.83
CA GLY A 1006 29.84 7.90 26.17
C GLY A 1006 28.81 9.04 26.22
N GLU A 1007 28.73 9.85 25.14
CA GLU A 1007 27.73 10.91 25.00
C GLU A 1007 26.32 10.37 24.73
N GLU A 1008 26.17 9.38 23.84
CA GLU A 1008 24.88 8.75 23.53
C GLU A 1008 24.29 8.03 24.76
N LEU A 1009 25.13 7.35 25.54
CA LEU A 1009 24.73 6.70 26.79
C LEU A 1009 24.30 7.73 27.83
N ALA A 1010 25.01 8.86 27.96
CA ALA A 1010 24.62 9.94 28.87
C ALA A 1010 23.27 10.56 28.49
N LEU A 1011 23.03 10.80 27.20
CA LEU A 1011 21.75 11.30 26.68
C LEU A 1011 20.63 10.30 26.91
N LEU A 1012 20.86 9.01 26.60
CA LEU A 1012 19.88 7.95 26.83
C LEU A 1012 19.53 7.82 28.32
N ARG A 1013 20.53 7.91 29.20
CA ARG A 1013 20.35 7.87 30.66
C ARG A 1013 19.53 9.06 31.14
N ALA A 1014 19.78 10.26 30.62
CA ALA A 1014 18.99 11.45 30.94
C ALA A 1014 17.54 11.32 30.45
N ALA A 1015 17.33 10.85 29.22
CA ALA A 1015 16.01 10.64 28.63
C ALA A 1015 15.21 9.59 29.42
N TRP A 1016 15.84 8.47 29.79
CA TRP A 1016 15.25 7.42 30.60
C TRP A 1016 14.86 7.92 32.00
N LYS A 1017 15.77 8.58 32.73
CA LYS A 1017 15.50 9.12 34.08
C LYS A 1017 14.38 10.16 34.08
N ARG A 1018 14.32 11.01 33.06
CA ARG A 1018 13.32 12.10 32.94
C ARG A 1018 12.06 11.70 32.18
N ARG A 1019 11.96 10.45 31.71
CA ARG A 1019 10.87 9.93 30.86
C ARG A 1019 10.60 10.80 29.60
N LEU A 1020 11.66 11.33 29.01
CA LEU A 1020 11.57 12.15 27.79
C LEU A 1020 11.43 11.26 26.57
N ASN A 1021 10.35 11.42 25.80
CA ASN A 1021 10.03 10.59 24.63
C ASN A 1021 10.13 9.09 24.93
N ALA A 1022 9.62 8.68 26.10
CA ALA A 1022 9.73 7.31 26.60
C ALA A 1022 8.33 6.74 26.87
N PRO A 1023 7.54 6.44 25.81
CA PRO A 1023 6.22 5.84 25.99
C PRO A 1023 6.31 4.53 26.78
N ALA A 1024 5.27 4.27 27.58
CA ALA A 1024 5.14 3.02 28.31
C ALA A 1024 4.76 1.88 27.36
N CYS A 1025 5.39 0.73 27.54
CA CYS A 1025 5.29 -0.44 26.69
C CYS A 1025 5.30 -1.73 27.50
N SER A 1026 4.44 -2.68 27.17
CA SER A 1026 4.42 -4.05 27.73
C SER A 1026 4.77 -5.12 26.69
N ALA A 1027 5.24 -4.71 25.51
CA ALA A 1027 5.35 -5.60 24.37
C ALA A 1027 6.49 -6.63 24.45
N VAL A 1028 6.15 -7.89 24.18
CA VAL A 1028 7.10 -9.00 24.17
C VAL A 1028 8.10 -8.88 23.03
N GLY A 1029 7.69 -8.37 21.86
CA GLY A 1029 8.63 -8.13 20.75
C GLY A 1029 9.78 -7.19 21.13
N ARG A 1030 9.53 -6.21 22.02
CA ARG A 1030 10.59 -5.34 22.53
C ARG A 1030 11.50 -6.02 23.56
N LEU A 1031 10.99 -7.02 24.30
CA LEU A 1031 11.82 -7.88 25.14
C LEU A 1031 12.72 -8.80 24.29
N PHE A 1032 12.22 -9.32 23.17
CA PHE A 1032 13.04 -10.03 22.18
C PHE A 1032 14.15 -9.13 21.61
N ASP A 1033 13.84 -7.90 21.23
CA ASP A 1033 14.82 -6.95 20.71
C ASP A 1033 15.94 -6.67 21.74
N ALA A 1034 15.57 -6.47 23.01
CA ALA A 1034 16.53 -6.28 24.10
C ALA A 1034 17.36 -7.54 24.38
N ALA A 1035 16.73 -8.71 24.39
CA ALA A 1035 17.42 -9.99 24.61
C ALA A 1035 18.42 -10.28 23.49
N ALA A 1036 18.04 -10.04 22.24
CA ALA A 1036 18.93 -10.15 21.10
C ALA A 1036 20.14 -9.21 21.24
N ALA A 1037 19.92 -7.93 21.55
CA ALA A 1037 21.01 -6.96 21.69
C ALA A 1037 21.99 -7.26 22.83
N LEU A 1038 21.59 -8.04 23.84
CA LEU A 1038 22.48 -8.52 24.91
C LEU A 1038 23.36 -9.70 24.47
N LEU A 1039 22.92 -10.47 23.47
CA LEU A 1039 23.53 -11.74 23.09
C LEU A 1039 24.22 -11.71 21.73
N VAL A 1040 23.77 -10.86 20.81
CA VAL A 1040 24.31 -10.71 19.46
C VAL A 1040 24.56 -9.23 19.13
N PRO A 1041 25.69 -8.90 18.47
CA PRO A 1041 25.99 -7.53 18.08
C PRO A 1041 25.04 -7.09 16.95
N ILE A 1042 24.04 -6.29 17.29
CA ILE A 1042 23.02 -5.75 16.38
C ILE A 1042 22.80 -4.27 16.75
N PRO A 1043 23.72 -3.38 16.35
CA PRO A 1043 23.62 -1.96 16.71
C PRO A 1043 22.40 -1.31 16.04
N ARG A 1044 22.00 -1.83 14.87
CA ARG A 1044 20.83 -1.35 14.15
C ARG A 1044 20.17 -2.47 13.37
N VAL A 1045 18.85 -2.57 13.47
CA VAL A 1045 18.06 -3.45 12.60
C VAL A 1045 17.83 -2.80 11.24
N SER A 1046 17.91 -3.61 10.20
CA SER A 1046 17.68 -3.21 8.80
C SER A 1046 16.30 -3.60 8.28
N HIS A 1047 15.59 -4.46 9.01
CA HIS A 1047 14.20 -4.82 8.75
C HIS A 1047 13.48 -5.20 10.05
N GLU A 1048 12.16 -5.22 9.99
CA GLU A 1048 11.30 -5.63 11.09
C GLU A 1048 11.64 -7.05 11.57
N ALA A 1049 11.58 -7.26 12.88
CA ALA A 1049 11.83 -8.52 13.59
C ALA A 1049 13.24 -9.12 13.41
N GLN A 1050 14.20 -8.42 12.78
CA GLN A 1050 15.55 -8.94 12.57
C GLN A 1050 16.19 -9.46 13.87
N ALA A 1051 16.10 -8.67 14.95
CA ALA A 1051 16.68 -9.03 16.24
C ALA A 1051 16.00 -10.28 16.85
N ALA A 1052 14.66 -10.32 16.83
CA ALA A 1052 13.90 -11.48 17.29
C ALA A 1052 14.21 -12.76 16.50
N MET A 1053 14.31 -12.67 15.17
CA MET A 1053 14.67 -13.81 14.30
C MET A 1053 16.09 -14.30 14.57
N ARG A 1054 17.03 -13.38 14.79
CA ARG A 1054 18.42 -13.72 15.17
C ARG A 1054 18.50 -14.40 16.53
N LEU A 1055 17.67 -13.99 17.48
CA LEU A 1055 17.60 -14.64 18.79
C LEU A 1055 17.00 -16.04 18.70
N GLU A 1056 16.00 -16.24 17.84
CA GLU A 1056 15.43 -17.58 17.56
C GLU A 1056 16.50 -18.52 16.99
N ALA A 1057 17.22 -18.07 15.95
CA ALA A 1057 18.25 -18.87 15.28
C ALA A 1057 19.50 -19.14 16.16
N LEU A 1058 19.77 -18.28 17.15
CA LEU A 1058 20.87 -18.47 18.10
C LEU A 1058 20.56 -19.56 19.14
N ALA A 1059 19.28 -19.79 19.45
CA ALA A 1059 18.90 -20.67 20.54
C ALA A 1059 19.08 -22.14 20.13
N GLU A 1060 19.94 -22.86 20.84
CA GLU A 1060 20.15 -24.32 20.72
C GLU A 1060 19.41 -25.08 21.85
N ASP A 1061 19.11 -26.38 21.67
CA ASP A 1061 18.45 -27.26 22.66
C ASP A 1061 17.11 -26.75 23.24
N ASP A 1062 16.60 -27.26 24.36
CA ASP A 1062 15.28 -26.86 24.93
C ASP A 1062 15.35 -25.68 25.93
N GLY A 1063 16.51 -25.40 26.51
CA GLY A 1063 16.71 -24.35 27.52
C GLY A 1063 16.14 -24.68 28.92
N GLU A 1064 16.60 -23.96 29.94
CA GLU A 1064 16.11 -24.05 31.33
C GLU A 1064 15.31 -22.79 31.68
N PRO A 1065 13.99 -22.92 31.95
CA PRO A 1065 13.13 -21.77 32.20
C PRO A 1065 13.39 -21.14 33.58
N LEU A 1066 13.34 -19.80 33.64
CA LEU A 1066 13.39 -19.06 34.89
C LEU A 1066 12.00 -18.86 35.50
N GLU A 1067 11.95 -18.85 36.83
CA GLU A 1067 10.74 -18.45 37.58
C GLU A 1067 10.66 -16.93 37.73
N LEU A 1068 9.78 -16.31 36.94
CA LEU A 1068 9.55 -14.87 37.02
C LEU A 1068 8.44 -14.52 38.04
N PRO A 1069 8.64 -13.48 38.89
CA PRO A 1069 7.62 -13.04 39.83
C PRO A 1069 6.36 -12.51 39.12
N HIS A 1070 5.18 -12.88 39.65
CA HIS A 1070 3.89 -12.38 39.17
C HIS A 1070 3.15 -11.67 40.31
N ARG A 1071 2.56 -10.51 40.03
CA ARG A 1071 1.76 -9.74 41.00
C ARG A 1071 0.56 -9.12 40.31
N ARG A 1072 -0.60 -9.11 40.96
CA ARG A 1072 -1.76 -8.34 40.48
C ARG A 1072 -1.54 -6.85 40.74
N ASP A 1073 -1.79 -6.01 39.75
CA ASP A 1073 -1.83 -4.57 39.90
C ASP A 1073 -3.19 -4.09 40.46
N PRO A 1074 -3.38 -2.78 40.73
CA PRO A 1074 -4.65 -2.26 41.24
C PRO A 1074 -5.87 -2.50 40.35
N ASP A 1075 -5.66 -2.66 39.04
CA ASP A 1075 -6.71 -2.96 38.06
C ASP A 1075 -7.00 -4.47 37.96
N GLY A 1076 -6.34 -5.28 38.79
CA GLY A 1076 -6.50 -6.72 38.87
C GLY A 1076 -5.71 -7.50 37.81
N VAL A 1077 -4.93 -6.83 36.96
CA VAL A 1077 -4.14 -7.46 35.89
C VAL A 1077 -2.92 -8.17 36.49
N LEU A 1078 -2.70 -9.42 36.11
CA LEU A 1078 -1.54 -10.18 36.56
C LEU A 1078 -0.27 -9.77 35.79
N ARG A 1079 0.61 -9.01 36.44
CA ARG A 1079 1.86 -8.50 35.85
C ARG A 1079 3.04 -9.44 36.11
N CYS A 1080 3.73 -9.84 35.06
CA CYS A 1080 4.99 -10.59 35.11
C CYS A 1080 6.21 -9.65 35.16
N ASP A 1081 7.07 -9.82 36.15
CA ASP A 1081 8.31 -9.04 36.29
C ASP A 1081 9.43 -9.64 35.44
N TRP A 1082 9.81 -8.94 34.37
CA TRP A 1082 10.85 -9.35 33.43
C TRP A 1082 12.28 -9.07 33.91
N ARG A 1083 12.50 -8.32 35.00
CA ARG A 1083 13.87 -7.92 35.43
C ARG A 1083 14.82 -9.09 35.73
N PRO A 1084 14.39 -10.20 36.35
CA PRO A 1084 15.26 -11.37 36.54
C PRO A 1084 15.74 -11.97 35.21
N LEU A 1085 14.91 -11.96 34.17
CA LEU A 1085 15.27 -12.43 32.84
C LEU A 1085 16.40 -11.59 32.23
N ILE A 1086 16.33 -10.26 32.34
CA ILE A 1086 17.39 -9.38 31.81
C ILE A 1086 18.72 -9.59 32.54
N ARG A 1087 18.70 -9.84 33.86
CA ARG A 1087 19.94 -10.17 34.61
C ARG A 1087 20.53 -11.50 34.16
N HIS A 1088 19.70 -12.51 33.93
CA HIS A 1088 20.12 -13.82 33.40
C HIS A 1088 20.78 -13.68 32.03
N LEU A 1089 20.15 -12.91 31.14
CA LEU A 1089 20.68 -12.64 29.81
C LEU A 1089 22.01 -11.90 29.81
N HIS A 1090 22.32 -11.13 30.86
CA HIS A 1090 23.59 -10.43 31.01
C HIS A 1090 24.70 -11.32 31.62
N ASP A 1091 24.38 -12.53 32.11
CA ASP A 1091 25.37 -13.39 32.76
C ASP A 1091 26.35 -14.00 31.74
N ALA A 1092 27.53 -13.38 31.63
CA ALA A 1092 28.59 -13.80 30.71
C ALA A 1092 29.20 -15.17 31.04
N ARG A 1093 28.85 -15.80 32.18
CA ARG A 1093 29.28 -17.17 32.51
C ARG A 1093 28.55 -18.22 31.67
N LEU A 1094 27.41 -17.86 31.08
CA LEU A 1094 26.60 -18.72 30.23
C LEU A 1094 26.83 -18.39 28.75
N ALA A 1095 26.87 -19.44 27.92
CA ALA A 1095 26.95 -19.29 26.48
C ALA A 1095 25.74 -18.50 25.93
N PRO A 1096 25.90 -17.62 24.92
CA PRO A 1096 24.79 -16.89 24.31
C PRO A 1096 23.64 -17.79 23.81
N GLU A 1097 23.98 -18.94 23.23
CA GLU A 1097 23.05 -19.95 22.70
C GLU A 1097 22.15 -20.48 23.83
N ARG A 1098 22.76 -20.82 24.96
CA ARG A 1098 22.06 -21.26 26.16
C ARG A 1098 21.17 -20.16 26.74
N ARG A 1099 21.66 -18.92 26.82
CA ARG A 1099 20.85 -17.78 27.31
C ARG A 1099 19.66 -17.49 26.39
N ALA A 1100 19.82 -17.63 25.07
CA ALA A 1100 18.73 -17.52 24.12
C ALA A 1100 17.70 -18.65 24.27
N ALA A 1101 18.15 -19.89 24.53
CA ALA A 1101 17.29 -21.02 24.83
C ALA A 1101 16.45 -20.81 26.10
N ASP A 1102 17.11 -20.43 27.20
CA ASP A 1102 16.48 -20.13 28.48
C ASP A 1102 15.46 -18.99 28.37
N PHE A 1103 15.71 -17.99 27.51
CA PHE A 1103 14.75 -16.92 27.23
C PHE A 1103 13.44 -17.47 26.66
N HIS A 1104 13.52 -18.29 25.62
CA HIS A 1104 12.32 -18.88 25.01
C HIS A 1104 11.59 -19.80 26.00
N ALA A 1105 12.31 -20.66 26.72
CA ALA A 1105 11.75 -21.54 27.75
C ALA A 1105 11.04 -20.74 28.86
N THR A 1106 11.64 -19.63 29.29
CA THR A 1106 11.06 -18.73 30.30
C THR A 1106 9.74 -18.12 29.82
N LEU A 1107 9.65 -17.71 28.55
CA LEU A 1107 8.40 -17.19 27.99
C LEU A 1107 7.28 -18.25 27.97
N VAL A 1108 7.60 -19.50 27.63
CA VAL A 1108 6.66 -20.64 27.73
C VAL A 1108 6.18 -20.82 29.17
N ARG A 1109 7.09 -20.74 30.15
CA ARG A 1109 6.74 -20.84 31.56
C ARG A 1109 5.81 -19.70 32.02
N VAL A 1110 6.03 -18.48 31.54
CA VAL A 1110 5.15 -17.33 31.80
C VAL A 1110 3.74 -17.59 31.22
N LEU A 1111 3.65 -18.08 29.98
CA LEU A 1111 2.36 -18.44 29.35
C LEU A 1111 1.59 -19.44 30.22
N ARG A 1112 2.23 -20.55 30.62
CA ARG A 1112 1.61 -21.58 31.47
C ARG A 1112 1.10 -21.00 32.78
N ARG A 1113 1.91 -20.17 33.44
CA ARG A 1113 1.54 -19.55 34.73
C ARG A 1113 0.35 -18.60 34.59
N GLN A 1114 0.33 -17.77 33.56
CA GLN A 1114 -0.77 -16.84 33.30
C GLN A 1114 -2.05 -17.57 32.85
N ALA A 1115 -1.92 -18.63 32.05
CA ALA A 1115 -3.02 -19.50 31.63
C ALA A 1115 -3.63 -20.26 32.80
N GLY A 1116 -2.80 -20.87 33.66
CA GLY A 1116 -3.25 -21.53 34.89
C GLY A 1116 -4.02 -20.58 35.80
N ALA A 1117 -3.50 -19.37 36.02
CA ALA A 1117 -4.20 -18.35 36.81
C ALA A 1117 -5.54 -17.90 36.20
N ALA A 1118 -5.69 -17.94 34.87
CA ALA A 1118 -6.98 -17.66 34.20
C ALA A 1118 -7.97 -18.81 34.39
N ARG A 1119 -7.51 -20.05 34.23
CA ARG A 1119 -8.31 -21.26 34.43
C ARG A 1119 -8.79 -21.35 35.87
N ASP A 1120 -7.92 -21.12 36.85
CA ASP A 1120 -8.30 -21.13 38.26
C ASP A 1120 -9.35 -20.04 38.60
N ALA A 1121 -9.29 -18.89 37.92
CA ALA A 1121 -10.21 -17.79 38.14
C ALA A 1121 -11.57 -17.95 37.43
N THR A 1122 -11.62 -18.65 36.28
CA THR A 1122 -12.79 -18.61 35.38
C THR A 1122 -13.23 -19.95 34.79
N GLY A 1123 -12.43 -21.01 34.95
CA GLY A 1123 -12.66 -22.30 34.31
C GLY A 1123 -12.41 -22.33 32.80
N VAL A 1124 -11.70 -21.33 32.24
CA VAL A 1124 -11.39 -21.33 30.80
C VAL A 1124 -10.48 -22.49 30.41
N GLU A 1125 -10.90 -23.26 29.41
CA GLU A 1125 -10.16 -24.44 28.92
C GLU A 1125 -9.59 -24.24 27.51
N THR A 1126 -10.02 -23.20 26.80
CA THR A 1126 -9.56 -22.89 25.44
C THR A 1126 -8.73 -21.62 25.41
N LEU A 1127 -7.61 -21.69 24.71
CA LEU A 1127 -6.62 -20.63 24.67
C LEU A 1127 -6.15 -20.38 23.25
N GLY A 1128 -5.89 -19.12 22.88
CA GLY A 1128 -5.35 -18.73 21.58
C GLY A 1128 -4.00 -18.05 21.69
N LEU A 1129 -3.13 -18.27 20.69
CA LEU A 1129 -1.85 -17.56 20.54
C LEU A 1129 -1.85 -16.78 19.22
N THR A 1130 -1.71 -15.45 19.29
CA THR A 1130 -1.70 -14.56 18.13
C THR A 1130 -0.87 -13.29 18.38
N GLY A 1131 -0.61 -12.49 17.35
CA GLY A 1131 0.39 -11.42 17.33
C GLY A 1131 1.73 -11.90 16.72
N GLY A 1132 2.51 -10.96 16.19
CA GLY A 1132 3.72 -11.24 15.41
C GLY A 1132 4.81 -12.05 16.13
N VAL A 1133 4.81 -12.09 17.47
CA VAL A 1133 5.79 -12.88 18.24
C VAL A 1133 5.57 -14.38 18.04
N PHE A 1134 4.33 -14.85 17.84
CA PHE A 1134 4.05 -16.26 17.59
C PHE A 1134 4.34 -16.71 16.15
N GLN A 1135 5.01 -15.85 15.36
CA GLN A 1135 5.72 -16.31 14.15
C GLN A 1135 7.02 -17.04 14.50
N ASN A 1136 7.54 -16.87 15.72
CA ASN A 1136 8.67 -17.62 16.25
C ASN A 1136 8.25 -19.08 16.44
N ARG A 1137 8.84 -19.97 15.64
CA ARG A 1137 8.49 -21.39 15.58
C ARG A 1137 8.81 -22.06 16.91
N ARG A 1138 10.02 -21.84 17.42
CA ARG A 1138 10.51 -22.43 18.67
C ARG A 1138 9.59 -22.11 19.85
N LEU A 1139 9.27 -20.84 20.06
CA LEU A 1139 8.36 -20.39 21.12
C LEU A 1139 6.98 -21.00 20.96
N THR A 1140 6.44 -20.97 19.73
CA THR A 1140 5.06 -21.37 19.49
C THR A 1140 4.87 -22.88 19.63
N GLU A 1141 5.78 -23.69 19.08
CA GLU A 1141 5.72 -25.15 19.21
C GLU A 1141 5.89 -25.60 20.66
N ALA A 1142 6.84 -25.01 21.40
CA ALA A 1142 7.03 -25.30 22.82
C ALA A 1142 5.84 -24.84 23.67
N ALA A 1143 5.25 -23.68 23.35
CA ALA A 1143 4.06 -23.18 24.05
C ALA A 1143 2.84 -24.08 23.82
N VAL A 1144 2.58 -24.50 22.57
CA VAL A 1144 1.48 -25.43 22.24
C VAL A 1144 1.65 -26.72 23.02
N ALA A 1145 2.81 -27.37 22.91
CA ALA A 1145 3.06 -28.65 23.57
C ALA A 1145 2.84 -28.56 25.08
N ALA A 1146 3.38 -27.53 25.73
CA ALA A 1146 3.30 -27.40 27.18
C ALA A 1146 1.90 -27.00 27.69
N LEU A 1147 1.13 -26.25 26.91
CA LEU A 1147 -0.25 -25.87 27.26
C LEU A 1147 -1.23 -27.03 27.01
N GLU A 1148 -1.03 -27.83 25.97
CA GLU A 1148 -1.81 -29.04 25.73
C GLU A 1148 -1.54 -30.12 26.78
N GLU A 1149 -0.29 -30.25 27.24
CA GLU A 1149 0.07 -31.10 28.40
C GLU A 1149 -0.70 -30.66 29.67
N ASP A 1150 -0.89 -29.35 29.86
CA ASP A 1150 -1.70 -28.80 30.95
C ASP A 1150 -3.21 -28.97 30.73
N GLY A 1151 -3.65 -29.56 29.63
CA GLY A 1151 -5.05 -29.84 29.31
C GLY A 1151 -5.81 -28.69 28.62
N PHE A 1152 -5.11 -27.67 28.13
CA PHE A 1152 -5.75 -26.61 27.33
C PHE A 1152 -5.97 -27.05 25.88
N ARG A 1153 -7.07 -26.59 25.29
CA ARG A 1153 -7.22 -26.59 23.82
C ARG A 1153 -6.58 -25.32 23.25
N VAL A 1154 -5.50 -25.47 22.49
CA VAL A 1154 -4.77 -24.33 21.92
C VAL A 1154 -5.24 -24.02 20.49
N LEU A 1155 -5.49 -22.74 20.21
CA LEU A 1155 -5.90 -22.22 18.91
C LEU A 1155 -4.74 -21.43 18.29
N LEU A 1156 -4.47 -21.72 17.02
CA LEU A 1156 -3.52 -21.01 16.18
C LEU A 1156 -4.18 -20.70 14.83
N HIS A 1157 -3.74 -19.65 14.16
CA HIS A 1157 -4.27 -19.29 12.85
C HIS A 1157 -3.89 -20.29 11.74
N GLU A 1158 -4.79 -20.57 10.80
CA GLU A 1158 -4.58 -21.60 9.74
C GLU A 1158 -4.55 -21.01 8.32
N ARG A 1159 -5.50 -20.13 8.03
CA ARG A 1159 -5.72 -19.39 6.78
C ARG A 1159 -5.33 -17.92 6.91
N LEU A 1160 -5.44 -17.34 8.11
CA LEU A 1160 -5.02 -15.96 8.39
C LEU A 1160 -3.59 -15.94 8.95
N PRO A 1161 -2.80 -14.87 8.69
CA PRO A 1161 -1.56 -14.66 9.43
C PRO A 1161 -1.83 -14.30 10.89
N CYS A 1162 -0.95 -14.70 11.81
CA CYS A 1162 -1.02 -14.24 13.21
C CYS A 1162 -0.50 -12.81 13.42
N ASN A 1163 0.03 -12.17 12.38
CA ASN A 1163 0.58 -10.81 12.44
C ASN A 1163 -0.41 -9.76 11.89
N ASP A 1164 0.04 -8.50 11.81
CA ASP A 1164 -0.73 -7.34 11.36
C ASP A 1164 -1.54 -7.52 10.07
N ALA A 1165 -1.13 -8.44 9.19
CA ALA A 1165 -1.86 -8.73 7.96
C ALA A 1165 -3.28 -9.29 8.20
N ALA A 1166 -3.62 -9.75 9.41
CA ALA A 1166 -4.97 -10.18 9.78
C ALA A 1166 -5.77 -9.14 10.59
N ILE A 1167 -5.18 -8.00 10.95
CA ILE A 1167 -5.86 -6.96 11.75
C ILE A 1167 -7.13 -6.46 11.05
N SER A 1168 -7.14 -6.32 9.73
CA SER A 1168 -8.33 -5.91 8.97
C SER A 1168 -9.49 -6.91 9.12
N VAL A 1169 -9.22 -8.22 9.15
CA VAL A 1169 -10.24 -9.24 9.46
C VAL A 1169 -10.68 -9.15 10.91
N GLY A 1170 -9.73 -9.00 11.83
CA GLY A 1170 -9.99 -8.82 13.26
C GLY A 1170 -10.88 -7.63 13.58
N GLN A 1171 -10.68 -6.51 12.89
CA GLN A 1171 -11.51 -5.31 12.99
C GLN A 1171 -12.98 -5.62 12.67
N VAL A 1172 -13.22 -6.36 11.59
CA VAL A 1172 -14.57 -6.85 11.23
C VAL A 1172 -15.09 -7.71 12.38
N MET A 1173 -14.42 -8.81 12.72
CA MET A 1173 -14.89 -9.77 13.74
C MET A 1173 -15.21 -9.11 15.10
N GLU A 1174 -14.36 -8.20 15.57
CA GLU A 1174 -14.52 -7.47 16.82
C GLU A 1174 -15.73 -6.51 16.78
N CYS A 1175 -15.94 -5.81 15.65
CA CYS A 1175 -17.08 -4.91 15.48
C CYS A 1175 -18.41 -5.69 15.42
N LEU A 1176 -18.42 -6.83 14.74
CA LEU A 1176 -19.62 -7.65 14.56
C LEU A 1176 -20.14 -8.23 15.87
N ALA A 1177 -19.25 -8.76 16.70
CA ALA A 1177 -19.65 -9.31 17.98
C ALA A 1177 -20.22 -8.26 18.94
N ARG A 1178 -19.90 -6.96 18.75
CA ARG A 1178 -20.53 -5.86 19.48
C ARG A 1178 -21.93 -5.52 18.96
N LEU A 1179 -22.14 -5.63 17.65
CA LEU A 1179 -23.40 -5.27 16.98
C LEU A 1179 -24.50 -6.30 17.24
N SER A 1180 -24.19 -7.61 17.22
CA SER A 1180 -25.18 -8.68 17.40
C SER A 1180 -25.93 -8.64 18.74
N ARG A 1181 -25.44 -7.87 19.73
CA ARG A 1181 -26.08 -7.68 21.04
C ARG A 1181 -26.99 -6.47 21.14
N GLN A 1182 -26.83 -5.46 20.28
CA GLN A 1182 -27.73 -4.29 20.29
C GLN A 1182 -29.10 -4.62 19.67
N GLU A 1183 -29.21 -5.75 18.98
CA GLU A 1183 -30.47 -6.27 18.42
C GLU A 1183 -31.09 -7.38 19.29
N GLU A 1184 -30.37 -7.89 20.31
CA GLU A 1184 -30.86 -8.88 21.30
C GLU A 1184 -31.36 -8.23 22.62
N VAL A 1185 -31.17 -6.92 22.78
CA VAL A 1185 -31.68 -6.09 23.91
C VAL A 1185 -32.71 -5.12 23.36
#